data_AF-A0A4W5PBS2-F1
#
_entry.id   AF-A0A4W5PBS2-F1
#
_cell.length_a   1.000
_cell.length_b   1.000
_cell.length_c   1.000
_cell.angle_alpha   90.00
_cell.angle_beta   90.00
_cell.angle_gamma   90.00
#
_symmetry.space_group_name_H-M   'P 1'
#
loop_
_entity.id
_entity.type
_entity.pdbx_description
1 polymer ?
#
loop_
_entity_poly.entity_id
_entity_poly.type
_entity_poly.pdbx_seq_one_letter_code
_entity_poly.pdbx_strand_id
1 'polypeptide(L)'
;MYFPLVPPAPDQLTVDSVDTTSAAVSWNQPPGLDQTQHHYQISYHCPGTEPHITTTSSHSITLSDLQCGKQYSVTVCTALEDGRQSQLVSTTLTTGLCLKELLSKTGLEDHYENKLTLSTVLEINANTTSDEPLTTMQSLPGAFLKKLMMANLNARSVKCKSSDAGVSFQGTDHFENLKSGSDSSNVINPLDLITALFLCSDSFLQQEMVQKMSMCQFAVPLLLSNCDTKESTLMLWALRDIVKKFRLSSQTSTKAFVEERIVLSDIPMVSFVRLGEIRVSKSQILNKLLSNPQQYHDTFVHHDMECGDITHRISDGLVEISWYLPCGNRNIDIFAKPMVVANLRGDIRSFEKQFSFLCQTSAAVYIFTDDFKADLNLLKSKNTKAELFLVVNSQRKSFRVDTLKQMITNCSINDQNVIVKKKKNDAEFVKTLQSSVGDIIEKSPDRLTVENMTDVARHIGIVVDEDRDECQSARKITDEITRNITDTVTFKDKQLPLQGKVWKEISQFPRKAGDQEIEHYKSSLKKNEEELREKQHTCDMSDAMESFISGLSGSGAERSYFLKWMRINLYNLSRQNLSGLRDRYKNLCQNSPENKDDIADLQLSDCSLGLEHFLRELGQLYESACSLPEDSPQRKQIEHLPGLCAQMLLDGFPIELVDGDASNIPLKWISAVLTRLHTLVDSNSKIRVVTVLGDQGTGKSTLLNTMFGVQFAVSSGRCTRGAFMLLIKVNKDLKEELKCDFIMIIDTEGLKSPELSQLDDSHEHDNELATLVIGLSDVTIINISMENSTEIKDILQIVVHTFLRMKEVGKKPICHFVYQNVSDMSAHDNNMREGIKLLEQLNEMTQAAARMEKKENITKFTDVMEYDPDTSSWYIPGLWHGTPPMAPVNAGYSEAVYDLKKSLIQDLIKCQSNDDMTHFLKWTESLWESVKSEK
;
A
#
# COMPACT_ATOMS: atom_id res chain seq x y z
N MET A 1 6.98 73.47 -30.99
CA MET A 1 6.29 72.19 -30.76
C MET A 1 5.69 72.23 -29.36
N TYR A 2 4.38 72.06 -29.25
CA TYR A 2 3.71 71.91 -27.96
C TYR A 2 4.08 70.52 -27.41
N PHE A 3 4.86 70.46 -26.33
CA PHE A 3 4.93 69.22 -25.55
C PHE A 3 3.61 69.10 -24.78
N PRO A 4 2.85 67.99 -24.92
CA PRO A 4 1.66 67.80 -24.11
C PRO A 4 2.05 67.77 -22.63
N LEU A 5 1.21 68.38 -21.78
CA LEU A 5 1.46 68.47 -20.34
C LEU A 5 1.52 67.07 -19.69
N VAL A 6 0.84 66.09 -20.31
CA VAL A 6 0.74 64.68 -19.90
C VAL A 6 1.13 63.81 -21.11
N PRO A 7 2.03 62.82 -20.97
CA PRO A 7 2.35 61.90 -22.06
C PRO A 7 1.11 61.09 -22.46
N PRO A 8 0.98 60.68 -23.74
CA PRO A 8 -0.13 59.84 -24.19
C PRO A 8 -0.05 58.43 -23.58
N ALA A 9 -1.21 57.80 -23.37
CA ALA A 9 -1.31 56.45 -22.81
C ALA A 9 -1.02 55.37 -23.88
N PRO A 10 -0.46 54.20 -23.49
CA PRO A 10 -0.33 53.05 -24.37
C PRO A 10 -1.66 52.71 -25.05
N ASP A 11 -1.64 52.33 -26.33
CA ASP A 11 -2.86 51.96 -27.05
C ASP A 11 -3.00 50.43 -27.13
N GLN A 12 -4.23 49.91 -27.13
CA GLN A 12 -4.54 48.48 -27.29
C GLN A 12 -3.73 47.51 -26.38
N LEU A 13 -3.90 47.62 -25.06
CA LEU A 13 -3.33 46.63 -24.12
C LEU A 13 -4.03 45.26 -24.30
N THR A 14 -3.29 44.26 -24.77
CA THR A 14 -3.77 42.89 -25.00
C THR A 14 -3.04 41.88 -24.13
N VAL A 15 -3.74 40.77 -23.85
CA VAL A 15 -3.17 39.58 -23.21
C VAL A 15 -2.91 38.57 -24.31
N ASP A 16 -1.64 38.29 -24.59
CA ASP A 16 -1.22 37.49 -25.75
C ASP A 16 -1.21 36.00 -25.42
N SER A 17 -0.76 35.65 -24.22
CA SER A 17 -0.81 34.29 -23.68
C SER A 17 -0.88 34.31 -22.16
N VAL A 18 -1.47 33.25 -21.58
CA VAL A 18 -1.54 33.06 -20.13
C VAL A 18 -1.23 31.62 -19.81
N ASP A 19 -0.21 31.42 -18.97
CA ASP A 19 0.18 30.14 -18.39
C ASP A 19 -0.30 30.04 -16.93
N THR A 20 0.15 29.03 -16.20
CA THR A 20 -0.16 28.88 -14.76
C THR A 20 0.63 29.85 -13.88
N THR A 21 1.87 30.21 -14.27
CA THR A 21 2.74 31.11 -13.50
C THR A 21 3.27 32.29 -14.29
N SER A 22 2.82 32.47 -15.53
CA SER A 22 3.22 33.59 -16.38
C SER A 22 2.09 34.09 -17.26
N ALA A 23 2.22 35.32 -17.74
CA ALA A 23 1.35 35.86 -18.78
C ALA A 23 2.12 36.86 -19.65
N ALA A 24 1.98 36.75 -20.96
CA ALA A 24 2.51 37.74 -21.90
C ALA A 24 1.44 38.79 -22.19
N VAL A 25 1.82 40.06 -22.06
CA VAL A 25 0.97 41.20 -22.39
C VAL A 25 1.70 42.14 -23.34
N SER A 26 0.98 42.73 -24.29
CA SER A 26 1.52 43.69 -25.25
C SER A 26 0.63 44.90 -25.43
N TRP A 27 1.20 45.97 -25.95
CA TRP A 27 0.53 47.24 -26.22
C TRP A 27 1.21 47.96 -27.39
N ASN A 28 0.47 48.84 -28.04
CA ASN A 28 1.00 49.69 -29.10
C ASN A 28 1.61 50.97 -28.54
N GLN A 29 2.65 51.46 -29.22
CA GLN A 29 3.25 52.75 -28.92
C GLN A 29 2.22 53.87 -29.16
N PRO A 30 2.07 54.81 -28.22
CA PRO A 30 1.16 55.94 -28.42
C PRO A 30 1.65 56.86 -29.55
N PRO A 31 0.73 57.48 -30.32
CA PRO A 31 1.11 58.41 -31.39
C PRO A 31 1.84 59.66 -30.84
N GLY A 32 2.96 60.03 -31.47
CA GLY A 32 3.71 61.25 -31.15
C GLY A 32 4.90 61.09 -30.20
N LEU A 33 5.30 59.85 -29.86
CA LEU A 33 6.45 59.54 -28.99
C LEU A 33 7.71 59.05 -29.74
N ASP A 34 7.72 59.08 -31.08
CA ASP A 34 8.76 58.49 -31.93
C ASP A 34 10.17 59.08 -31.74
N GLN A 35 10.29 60.27 -31.12
CA GLN A 35 11.55 60.98 -30.91
C GLN A 35 11.82 61.32 -29.43
N THR A 36 11.02 60.79 -28.51
CA THR A 36 11.13 61.05 -27.06
C THR A 36 11.54 59.79 -26.31
N GLN A 37 12.60 59.86 -25.51
CA GLN A 37 12.96 58.75 -24.63
C GLN A 37 11.87 58.54 -23.57
N HIS A 38 11.34 57.33 -23.53
CA HIS A 38 10.29 56.91 -22.62
C HIS A 38 10.45 55.43 -22.27
N HIS A 39 9.80 55.02 -21.20
CA HIS A 39 9.65 53.62 -20.82
C HIS A 39 8.20 53.37 -20.38
N TYR A 40 7.83 52.11 -20.24
CA TYR A 40 6.53 51.70 -19.75
C TYR A 40 6.67 51.20 -18.32
N GLN A 41 5.83 51.69 -17.43
CA GLN A 41 5.68 51.17 -16.08
C GLN A 41 4.46 50.26 -16.05
N ILE A 42 4.69 49.02 -15.60
CA ILE A 42 3.68 47.97 -15.51
C ILE A 42 3.46 47.69 -14.04
N SER A 43 2.20 47.74 -13.62
CA SER A 43 1.80 47.32 -12.28
C SER A 43 0.77 46.22 -12.35
N TYR A 44 1.03 45.10 -11.68
CA TYR A 44 0.14 43.95 -11.64
C TYR A 44 -0.05 43.45 -10.21
N HIS A 45 -1.29 43.05 -9.89
CA HIS A 45 -1.63 42.56 -8.56
C HIS A 45 -2.84 41.64 -8.61
N CYS A 46 -2.97 40.77 -7.62
CA CYS A 46 -4.20 40.04 -7.36
C CYS A 46 -4.96 40.69 -6.19
N PRO A 47 -6.27 40.48 -6.06
CA PRO A 47 -7.04 41.05 -4.97
C PRO A 47 -6.45 40.68 -3.59
N GLY A 48 -6.15 41.70 -2.78
CA GLY A 48 -5.60 41.53 -1.42
C GLY A 48 -4.07 41.41 -1.32
N THR A 49 -3.32 41.55 -2.41
CA THR A 49 -1.84 41.63 -2.38
C THR A 49 -1.34 43.03 -2.71
N GLU A 50 -0.13 43.37 -2.26
CA GLU A 50 0.55 44.58 -2.71
C GLU A 50 0.85 44.51 -4.21
N PRO A 51 0.79 45.66 -4.93
CA PRO A 51 1.06 45.69 -6.35
C PRO A 51 2.54 45.53 -6.68
N HIS A 52 2.84 44.57 -7.55
CA HIS A 52 4.16 44.44 -8.14
C HIS A 52 4.31 45.51 -9.22
N ILE A 53 5.49 46.15 -9.26
CA ILE A 53 5.81 47.20 -10.23
C ILE A 53 7.09 46.81 -10.95
N THR A 54 7.05 46.85 -12.28
CA THR A 54 8.20 46.64 -13.15
C THR A 54 8.21 47.66 -14.28
N THR A 55 9.33 47.80 -14.98
CA THR A 55 9.48 48.74 -16.08
C THR A 55 10.14 48.08 -17.28
N THR A 56 9.71 48.42 -18.49
CA THR A 56 10.32 47.94 -19.73
C THR A 56 10.34 49.03 -20.80
N SER A 57 11.31 48.97 -21.72
CA SER A 57 11.34 49.82 -22.92
C SER A 57 10.69 49.13 -24.13
N SER A 58 10.31 47.86 -24.02
CA SER A 58 9.65 47.08 -25.06
C SER A 58 8.13 47.30 -25.07
N HIS A 59 7.49 46.93 -26.19
CA HIS A 59 6.02 46.98 -26.37
C HIS A 59 5.29 45.73 -25.84
N SER A 60 6.02 44.85 -25.19
CA SER A 60 5.49 43.66 -24.55
C SER A 60 6.34 43.30 -23.33
N ILE A 61 5.74 42.56 -22.42
CA ILE A 61 6.43 41.98 -21.28
C ILE A 61 5.79 40.66 -20.90
N THR A 62 6.63 39.70 -20.53
CA THR A 62 6.20 38.48 -19.85
C THR A 62 6.21 38.74 -18.36
N LEU A 63 5.03 38.71 -17.74
CA LEU A 63 4.88 38.67 -16.30
C LEU A 63 5.21 37.25 -15.84
N SER A 64 6.19 37.11 -14.95
CA SER A 64 6.63 35.83 -14.37
C SER A 64 6.27 35.77 -12.89
N ASP A 65 6.42 34.60 -12.27
CA ASP A 65 6.16 34.36 -10.84
C ASP A 65 4.72 34.67 -10.41
N LEU A 66 3.76 34.54 -11.32
CA LEU A 66 2.34 34.63 -11.01
C LEU A 66 1.88 33.38 -10.24
N GLN A 67 0.89 33.54 -9.38
CA GLN A 67 0.25 32.44 -8.69
C GLN A 67 -0.82 31.83 -9.60
N CYS A 68 -0.89 30.50 -9.66
CA CYS A 68 -1.87 29.78 -10.47
C CYS A 68 -3.30 29.93 -9.96
N GLY A 69 -4.25 29.81 -10.89
CA GLY A 69 -5.69 29.94 -10.62
C GLY A 69 -6.12 31.30 -10.07
N LYS A 70 -5.31 32.35 -10.25
CA LYS A 70 -5.60 33.69 -9.73
C LYS A 70 -5.87 34.69 -10.84
N GLN A 71 -6.84 35.56 -10.57
CA GLN A 71 -7.08 36.73 -11.39
C GLN A 71 -6.10 37.85 -11.02
N TYR A 72 -5.45 38.41 -12.03
CA TYR A 72 -4.56 39.55 -11.93
C TYR A 72 -5.15 40.74 -12.68
N SER A 73 -5.08 41.91 -12.04
CA SER A 73 -5.28 43.19 -12.70
C SER A 73 -3.91 43.73 -13.11
N VAL A 74 -3.71 43.93 -14.41
CA VAL A 74 -2.48 44.47 -15.00
C VAL A 74 -2.76 45.87 -15.50
N THR A 75 -1.88 46.81 -15.17
CA THR A 75 -1.96 48.21 -15.59
C THR A 75 -0.65 48.63 -16.22
N VAL A 76 -0.72 49.44 -17.29
CA VAL A 76 0.44 49.95 -18.02
C VAL A 76 0.28 51.47 -18.19
N CYS A 77 1.34 52.22 -17.92
CA CYS A 77 1.43 53.63 -18.29
C CYS A 77 2.79 53.95 -18.93
N THR A 78 2.82 55.01 -19.71
CA THR A 78 4.04 55.58 -20.29
C THR A 78 4.65 56.55 -19.30
N ALA A 79 5.93 56.38 -18.99
CA ALA A 79 6.70 57.22 -18.10
C ALA A 79 7.87 57.88 -18.85
N LEU A 80 7.97 59.21 -18.72
CA LEU A 80 9.06 60.02 -19.26
C LEU A 80 10.21 60.13 -18.25
N GLU A 81 11.41 60.50 -18.71
CA GLU A 81 12.59 60.67 -17.83
C GLU A 81 12.42 61.79 -16.79
N ASP A 82 11.54 62.76 -17.05
CA ASP A 82 11.21 63.84 -16.12
C ASP A 82 10.17 63.44 -15.03
N GLY A 83 9.80 62.16 -14.98
CA GLY A 83 8.89 61.59 -13.99
C GLY A 83 7.41 61.75 -14.30
N ARG A 84 7.04 62.36 -15.44
CA ARG A 84 5.63 62.46 -15.85
C ARG A 84 5.10 61.13 -16.37
N GLN A 85 3.87 60.79 -15.97
CA GLN A 85 3.19 59.55 -16.34
C GLN A 85 1.90 59.82 -17.10
N SER A 86 1.54 58.91 -18.00
CA SER A 86 0.28 58.96 -18.75
C SER A 86 -0.88 58.36 -17.93
N GLN A 87 -2.09 58.39 -18.49
CA GLN A 87 -3.21 57.64 -17.91
C GLN A 87 -2.92 56.13 -17.93
N LEU A 88 -3.37 55.43 -16.89
CA LEU A 88 -3.24 53.97 -16.78
C LEU A 88 -4.21 53.28 -17.73
N VAL A 89 -3.71 52.31 -18.49
CA VAL A 89 -4.53 51.36 -19.24
C VAL A 89 -4.51 50.03 -18.50
N SER A 90 -5.68 49.44 -18.29
CA SER A 90 -5.84 48.22 -17.50
C SER A 90 -6.40 47.07 -18.31
N THR A 91 -5.94 45.85 -18.01
CA THR A 91 -6.56 44.60 -18.43
C THR A 91 -6.58 43.61 -17.27
N THR A 92 -7.35 42.54 -17.41
CA THR A 92 -7.39 41.45 -16.43
C THR A 92 -7.07 40.14 -17.11
N LEU A 93 -6.32 39.28 -16.41
CA LEU A 93 -6.02 37.92 -16.85
C LEU A 93 -6.22 36.95 -15.69
N THR A 94 -6.50 35.69 -16.00
CA THR A 94 -6.63 34.62 -15.00
C THR A 94 -5.64 33.52 -15.36
N THR A 95 -4.69 33.24 -14.48
CA THR A 95 -3.70 32.19 -14.67
C THR A 95 -4.35 30.81 -14.68
N GLY A 96 -3.75 29.86 -15.41
CA GLY A 96 -4.23 28.48 -15.44
C GLY A 96 -4.20 27.80 -14.07
N LEU A 97 -4.90 26.68 -13.94
CA LEU A 97 -4.91 25.85 -12.73
C LEU A 97 -3.67 24.95 -12.63
N CYS A 98 -2.98 24.97 -11.48
CA CYS A 98 -1.74 24.23 -11.27
C CYS A 98 -1.94 22.71 -11.37
N LEU A 99 -3.02 22.18 -10.77
CA LEU A 99 -3.26 20.75 -10.76
C LEU A 99 -3.59 20.25 -12.17
N LYS A 100 -4.53 20.90 -12.86
CA LYS A 100 -4.93 20.50 -14.21
C LYS A 100 -3.74 20.42 -15.19
N GLU A 101 -2.84 21.41 -15.17
CA GLU A 101 -1.64 21.39 -16.02
C GLU A 101 -0.70 20.21 -15.67
N LEU A 102 -0.49 19.94 -14.39
CA LEU A 102 0.35 18.83 -13.94
C LEU A 102 -0.24 17.48 -14.35
N LEU A 103 -1.56 17.32 -14.21
CA LEU A 103 -2.26 16.12 -14.62
C LEU A 103 -2.13 15.89 -16.13
N SER A 104 -2.18 16.95 -16.94
CA SER A 104 -1.90 16.90 -18.39
C SER A 104 -0.54 16.32 -18.71
N LYS A 105 0.50 16.89 -18.09
CA LYS A 105 1.90 16.49 -18.30
C LYS A 105 2.17 15.06 -17.83
N THR A 106 1.47 14.61 -16.80
CA THR A 106 1.62 13.26 -16.21
C THR A 106 0.66 12.22 -16.79
N GLY A 107 -0.27 12.60 -17.67
CA GLY A 107 -1.26 11.67 -18.24
C GLY A 107 -2.32 11.20 -17.24
N LEU A 108 -2.58 11.99 -16.20
CA LEU A 108 -3.52 11.68 -15.13
C LEU A 108 -4.87 12.43 -15.25
N GLU A 109 -5.09 13.22 -16.30
CA GLU A 109 -6.29 14.05 -16.47
C GLU A 109 -7.59 13.23 -16.38
N ASP A 110 -7.69 12.15 -17.17
CA ASP A 110 -8.88 11.30 -17.20
C ASP A 110 -9.14 10.61 -15.86
N HIS A 111 -8.09 10.41 -15.06
CA HIS A 111 -8.15 9.77 -13.77
C HIS A 111 -8.53 10.72 -12.63
N TYR A 112 -8.57 12.03 -12.87
CA TYR A 112 -9.05 12.96 -11.85
C TYR A 112 -10.53 12.76 -11.55
N GLU A 113 -11.35 12.50 -12.57
CA GLU A 113 -12.79 12.23 -12.42
C GLU A 113 -13.09 10.73 -12.30
N ASN A 114 -12.54 9.91 -13.20
CA ASN A 114 -12.85 8.47 -13.24
C ASN A 114 -12.15 7.64 -12.16
N LYS A 115 -11.09 8.19 -11.56
CA LYS A 115 -10.18 7.55 -10.59
C LYS A 115 -9.40 6.35 -11.13
N LEU A 116 -8.15 6.24 -10.72
CA LEU A 116 -7.35 5.03 -10.81
C LEU A 116 -7.85 4.04 -9.76
N THR A 117 -8.04 2.79 -10.17
CA THR A 117 -8.46 1.73 -9.26
C THR A 117 -7.30 0.81 -8.93
N LEU A 118 -7.39 0.13 -7.79
CA LEU A 118 -6.39 -0.88 -7.40
C LEU A 118 -6.26 -1.97 -8.47
N SER A 119 -7.39 -2.43 -9.03
CA SER A 119 -7.40 -3.45 -10.09
C SER A 119 -6.55 -3.04 -11.30
N THR A 120 -6.63 -1.77 -11.72
CA THR A 120 -5.87 -1.22 -12.85
C THR A 120 -4.36 -1.20 -12.58
N VAL A 121 -3.97 -0.92 -11.33
CA VAL A 121 -2.55 -0.87 -10.93
C VAL A 121 -1.93 -2.26 -10.82
N LEU A 122 -2.73 -3.26 -10.43
CA LEU A 122 -2.28 -4.65 -10.32
C LEU A 122 -2.25 -5.40 -11.65
N GLU A 123 -2.83 -4.84 -12.73
CA GLU A 123 -2.81 -5.47 -14.06
C GLU A 123 -1.38 -5.77 -14.54
N ILE A 124 -1.22 -6.96 -15.14
CA ILE A 124 0.05 -7.35 -15.77
C ILE A 124 0.13 -6.72 -17.16
N ASN A 125 1.09 -5.81 -17.34
CA ASN A 125 1.32 -5.07 -18.60
C ASN A 125 2.81 -5.11 -19.00
N ALA A 126 3.14 -4.71 -20.22
CA ALA A 126 4.53 -4.76 -20.72
C ALA A 126 5.52 -3.97 -19.84
N ASN A 127 5.04 -2.88 -19.23
CA ASN A 127 5.82 -2.08 -18.29
C ASN A 127 6.04 -2.79 -16.94
N THR A 128 5.29 -3.84 -16.60
CA THR A 128 5.49 -4.60 -15.36
C THR A 128 6.76 -5.45 -15.36
N THR A 129 7.33 -5.77 -16.52
CA THR A 129 8.57 -6.56 -16.66
C THR A 129 9.70 -5.82 -17.38
N SER A 130 9.40 -4.65 -17.94
CA SER A 130 10.39 -3.81 -18.63
C SER A 130 11.25 -2.99 -17.65
N ASP A 131 12.56 -2.97 -17.94
CA ASP A 131 13.58 -2.10 -17.32
C ASP A 131 13.94 -0.92 -18.22
N GLU A 132 13.12 -0.65 -19.24
CA GLU A 132 13.35 0.46 -20.14
C GLU A 132 13.41 1.80 -19.40
N PRO A 133 14.36 2.67 -19.77
CA PRO A 133 14.48 3.96 -19.13
C PRO A 133 13.25 4.81 -19.43
N LEU A 134 12.78 5.52 -18.40
CA LEU A 134 11.64 6.43 -18.52
C LEU A 134 12.00 7.59 -19.44
N THR A 135 11.25 7.73 -20.53
CA THR A 135 11.48 8.76 -21.57
C THR A 135 10.50 9.91 -21.50
N THR A 136 9.33 9.73 -20.86
CA THR A 136 8.25 10.72 -20.83
C THR A 136 7.72 10.95 -19.41
N MET A 137 7.21 12.16 -19.12
CA MET A 137 6.57 12.44 -17.82
C MET A 137 5.33 11.58 -17.56
N GLN A 138 4.63 11.16 -18.61
CA GLN A 138 3.45 10.29 -18.53
C GLN A 138 3.78 8.89 -18.00
N SER A 139 5.04 8.45 -18.09
CA SER A 139 5.49 7.17 -17.54
C SER A 139 5.80 7.20 -16.04
N LEU A 140 5.97 8.41 -15.45
CA LEU A 140 6.37 8.57 -14.04
C LEU A 140 5.34 8.02 -13.04
N PRO A 141 4.02 8.28 -13.17
CA PRO A 141 3.01 7.77 -12.24
C PRO A 141 2.99 6.23 -12.20
N GLY A 142 3.03 5.58 -13.36
CA GLY A 142 3.04 4.12 -13.48
C GLY A 142 4.31 3.50 -12.87
N ALA A 143 5.47 4.10 -13.12
CA ALA A 143 6.74 3.64 -12.55
C ALA A 143 6.79 3.80 -11.02
N PHE A 144 6.27 4.92 -10.49
CA PHE A 144 6.11 5.13 -9.05
C PHE A 144 5.21 4.04 -8.44
N LEU A 145 4.01 3.84 -8.99
CA LEU A 145 3.04 2.88 -8.47
C LEU A 145 3.58 1.45 -8.54
N LYS A 146 4.21 1.04 -9.65
CA LYS A 146 4.86 -0.27 -9.79
C LYS A 146 5.87 -0.51 -8.68
N LYS A 147 6.83 0.41 -8.48
CA LYS A 147 7.84 0.27 -7.43
C LYS A 147 7.23 0.30 -6.02
N LEU A 148 6.21 1.13 -5.82
CA LEU A 148 5.53 1.23 -4.53
C LEU A 148 4.79 -0.06 -4.18
N MET A 149 4.06 -0.69 -5.11
CA MET A 149 3.35 -1.96 -4.86
C MET A 149 4.30 -3.09 -4.46
N MET A 150 5.56 -3.02 -4.90
CA MET A 150 6.64 -3.93 -4.53
C MET A 150 7.38 -3.54 -3.24
N ALA A 151 6.91 -2.50 -2.52
CA ALA A 151 7.57 -1.95 -1.34
C ALA A 151 9.05 -1.56 -1.56
N ASN A 152 9.38 -1.11 -2.78
CA ASN A 152 10.73 -0.71 -3.14
C ASN A 152 11.05 0.70 -2.63
N LEU A 153 12.15 0.85 -1.87
CA LEU A 153 12.58 2.14 -1.30
C LEU A 153 12.90 3.21 -2.35
N ASN A 154 13.23 2.81 -3.57
CA ASN A 154 13.53 3.72 -4.67
C ASN A 154 12.27 4.22 -5.39
N ALA A 155 11.06 3.94 -4.89
CA ALA A 155 9.82 4.38 -5.49
C ALA A 155 9.69 5.91 -5.61
N ARG A 156 10.32 6.70 -4.72
CA ARG A 156 10.31 8.18 -4.80
C ARG A 156 11.37 8.78 -5.73
N SER A 157 12.32 7.96 -6.20
CA SER A 157 13.47 8.39 -7.02
C SER A 157 13.23 8.11 -8.51
N VAL A 158 12.02 8.37 -8.99
CA VAL A 158 11.61 8.10 -10.38
C VAL A 158 11.86 9.34 -11.22
N LYS A 159 12.66 9.20 -12.29
CA LYS A 159 13.08 10.33 -13.13
C LYS A 159 13.14 9.95 -14.62
N CYS A 160 12.78 10.89 -15.50
CA CYS A 160 12.99 10.76 -16.93
C CYS A 160 14.47 10.97 -17.30
N LYS A 161 15.04 10.12 -18.15
CA LYS A 161 16.38 10.40 -18.71
C LYS A 161 16.26 11.55 -19.70
N SER A 162 16.99 12.65 -19.46
CA SER A 162 17.13 13.73 -20.42
C SER A 162 18.11 13.33 -21.54
N SER A 163 17.78 13.66 -22.79
CA SER A 163 18.60 13.43 -23.98
C SER A 163 19.99 14.09 -23.95
N ASP A 164 20.26 14.98 -23.00
CA ASP A 164 21.46 15.83 -22.95
C ASP A 164 22.63 15.26 -22.12
N ALA A 165 22.69 13.95 -21.89
CA ALA A 165 23.85 13.32 -21.23
C ALA A 165 25.10 13.21 -22.13
N GLY A 166 25.30 14.17 -23.04
CA GLY A 166 26.34 14.16 -24.06
C GLY A 166 26.90 15.55 -24.37
N VAL A 167 27.19 16.38 -23.37
CA VAL A 167 28.02 17.57 -23.58
C VAL A 167 29.47 17.24 -23.20
N SER A 168 30.23 16.76 -24.19
CA SER A 168 31.69 16.72 -24.09
C SER A 168 32.20 18.15 -23.94
N PHE A 169 32.83 18.45 -22.81
CA PHE A 169 33.42 19.76 -22.52
C PHE A 169 34.61 20.04 -23.46
N GLN A 170 34.39 20.92 -24.46
CA GLN A 170 35.46 21.70 -25.08
C GLN A 170 34.95 23.11 -25.38
N GLY A 171 35.65 24.12 -24.86
CA GLY A 171 35.56 25.51 -25.32
C GLY A 171 34.98 26.50 -24.30
N THR A 172 35.83 27.41 -23.84
CA THR A 172 35.51 28.61 -23.07
C THR A 172 34.77 29.63 -23.94
N ASP A 173 33.44 29.70 -23.82
CA ASP A 173 32.63 30.91 -24.02
C ASP A 173 31.15 30.56 -23.86
N HIS A 174 30.59 30.65 -22.64
CA HIS A 174 29.12 30.71 -22.40
C HIS A 174 28.76 31.01 -20.93
N PHE A 175 29.16 32.17 -20.42
CA PHE A 175 28.59 32.68 -19.14
C PHE A 175 27.18 33.29 -19.31
N GLU A 176 26.71 33.47 -20.55
CA GLU A 176 25.38 34.05 -20.83
C GLU A 176 24.25 33.00 -20.94
N ASN A 177 24.57 31.72 -21.19
CA ASN A 177 23.57 30.63 -21.24
C ASN A 177 23.20 30.08 -19.85
N LEU A 178 23.82 30.58 -18.78
CA LEU A 178 23.48 30.22 -17.38
C LEU A 178 22.25 30.97 -16.85
N LYS A 179 21.70 31.95 -17.60
CA LYS A 179 20.55 32.77 -17.16
C LYS A 179 19.23 32.43 -17.84
N SER A 180 19.21 31.55 -18.83
CA SER A 180 17.99 30.97 -19.38
C SER A 180 17.85 29.53 -18.86
N GLY A 181 17.45 29.38 -17.60
CA GLY A 181 16.89 28.12 -17.11
C GLY A 181 15.51 27.91 -17.72
N SER A 182 15.43 27.73 -19.05
CA SER A 182 14.21 27.30 -19.70
C SER A 182 13.92 25.87 -19.24
N ASP A 183 12.80 25.72 -18.53
CA ASP A 183 12.14 24.49 -18.10
C ASP A 183 12.91 23.19 -18.37
N SER A 184 13.42 22.57 -17.30
CA SER A 184 13.65 21.12 -17.30
C SER A 184 12.29 20.43 -17.42
N SER A 185 11.76 20.37 -18.63
CA SER A 185 10.36 20.06 -18.94
C SER A 185 9.90 18.66 -18.53
N ASN A 186 10.82 17.81 -18.06
CA ASN A 186 10.57 16.40 -17.75
C ASN A 186 10.86 16.01 -16.29
N VAL A 187 10.86 16.96 -15.33
CA VAL A 187 11.13 16.66 -13.91
C VAL A 187 9.96 17.11 -13.04
N ILE A 188 9.60 16.28 -12.06
CA ILE A 188 8.52 16.53 -11.10
C ILE A 188 9.04 16.36 -9.68
N ASN A 189 8.58 17.21 -8.75
CA ASN A 189 8.85 16.98 -7.34
C ASN A 189 8.13 15.69 -6.88
N PRO A 190 8.79 14.77 -6.13
CA PRO A 190 8.16 13.55 -5.66
C PRO A 190 6.85 13.77 -4.88
N LEU A 191 6.76 14.87 -4.11
CA LEU A 191 5.54 15.21 -3.35
C LEU A 191 4.39 15.62 -4.26
N ASP A 192 4.66 16.32 -5.36
CA ASP A 192 3.63 16.67 -6.34
C ASP A 192 3.14 15.43 -7.07
N LEU A 193 4.03 14.50 -7.43
CA LEU A 193 3.66 13.21 -8.04
C LEU A 193 2.76 12.40 -7.10
N ILE A 194 3.16 12.28 -5.82
CA ILE A 194 2.38 11.59 -4.79
C ILE A 194 1.02 12.28 -4.63
N THR A 195 0.98 13.60 -4.48
CA THR A 195 -0.28 14.36 -4.31
C THR A 195 -1.22 14.17 -5.50
N ALA A 196 -0.71 14.24 -6.73
CA ALA A 196 -1.49 14.02 -7.95
C ALA A 196 -2.08 12.61 -7.98
N LEU A 197 -1.27 11.59 -7.66
CA LEU A 197 -1.72 10.20 -7.61
C LEU A 197 -2.81 10.00 -6.55
N PHE A 198 -2.66 10.56 -5.34
CA PHE A 198 -3.71 10.48 -4.32
C PHE A 198 -5.01 11.13 -4.79
N LEU A 199 -4.95 12.32 -5.40
CA LEU A 199 -6.14 13.00 -5.92
C LEU A 199 -6.82 12.25 -7.08
N CYS A 200 -6.04 11.51 -7.86
CA CYS A 200 -6.51 10.73 -9.02
C CYS A 200 -6.81 9.26 -8.70
N SER A 201 -6.71 8.82 -7.44
CA SER A 201 -6.95 7.42 -7.05
C SER A 201 -8.29 7.26 -6.33
N ASP A 202 -8.88 6.07 -6.44
CA ASP A 202 -10.02 5.68 -5.61
C ASP A 202 -9.59 5.41 -4.15
N SER A 203 -10.57 5.25 -3.26
CA SER A 203 -10.32 5.09 -1.83
C SER A 203 -9.57 3.79 -1.48
N PHE A 204 -9.66 2.75 -2.31
CA PHE A 204 -9.01 1.46 -2.07
C PHE A 204 -7.54 1.50 -2.51
N LEU A 205 -7.25 2.11 -3.65
CA LEU A 205 -5.88 2.36 -4.11
C LEU A 205 -5.16 3.34 -3.18
N GLN A 206 -5.82 4.41 -2.71
CA GLN A 206 -5.25 5.31 -1.71
C GLN A 206 -4.84 4.56 -0.43
N GLN A 207 -5.69 3.65 0.06
CA GLN A 207 -5.39 2.82 1.23
C GLN A 207 -4.20 1.89 0.99
N GLU A 208 -4.12 1.24 -0.17
CA GLU A 208 -2.98 0.37 -0.52
C GLU A 208 -1.68 1.17 -0.67
N MET A 209 -1.74 2.34 -1.33
CA MET A 209 -0.59 3.24 -1.45
C MET A 209 -0.06 3.63 -0.06
N VAL A 210 -0.94 4.03 0.85
CA VAL A 210 -0.58 4.38 2.23
C VAL A 210 0.04 3.20 2.99
N GLN A 211 -0.51 2.00 2.82
CA GLN A 211 0.04 0.78 3.42
C GLN A 211 1.46 0.50 2.92
N LYS A 212 1.69 0.53 1.60
CA LYS A 212 3.00 0.28 1.00
C LYS A 212 4.01 1.38 1.33
N MET A 213 3.59 2.65 1.31
CA MET A 213 4.42 3.77 1.76
C MET A 213 4.87 3.59 3.21
N SER A 214 3.99 3.11 4.08
CA SER A 214 4.29 2.81 5.48
C SER A 214 5.28 1.64 5.67
N MET A 215 5.28 0.66 4.76
CA MET A 215 6.28 -0.42 4.73
C MET A 215 7.67 0.09 4.31
N CYS A 216 7.71 1.09 3.41
CA CYS A 216 8.93 1.77 3.00
C CYS A 216 9.43 2.83 4.01
N GLN A 217 8.75 3.00 5.16
CA GLN A 217 9.00 4.07 6.13
C GLN A 217 8.90 5.48 5.53
N PHE A 218 8.10 5.64 4.47
CA PHE A 218 7.78 6.97 3.94
C PHE A 218 6.71 7.63 4.80
N ALA A 219 6.76 8.95 4.89
CA ALA A 219 5.65 9.70 5.44
C ALA A 219 4.41 9.54 4.55
N VAL A 220 3.23 9.43 5.17
CA VAL A 220 1.95 9.24 4.47
C VAL A 220 1.03 10.44 4.67
N PRO A 221 0.11 10.75 3.74
CA PRO A 221 -0.81 11.87 3.90
C PRO A 221 -1.75 11.70 5.11
N LEU A 222 -1.78 12.69 6.00
CA LEU A 222 -2.83 12.87 7.01
C LEU A 222 -3.89 13.85 6.50
N LEU A 223 -3.46 15.03 6.03
CA LEU A 223 -4.33 15.99 5.36
C LEU A 223 -3.88 16.15 3.91
N LEU A 224 -4.72 15.73 2.97
CA LEU A 224 -4.53 15.96 1.55
C LEU A 224 -5.18 17.29 1.17
N SER A 225 -4.45 18.18 0.49
CA SER A 225 -4.99 19.47 0.06
C SER A 225 -5.12 19.50 -1.45
N ASN A 226 -6.24 20.05 -1.94
CA ASN A 226 -6.43 20.34 -3.35
C ASN A 226 -6.12 21.82 -3.57
N CYS A 227 -5.05 22.12 -4.32
CA CYS A 227 -4.62 23.50 -4.53
C CYS A 227 -5.61 24.35 -5.35
N ASP A 228 -6.39 23.72 -6.24
CA ASP A 228 -7.36 24.41 -7.10
C ASP A 228 -8.65 24.73 -6.32
N THR A 229 -9.19 23.77 -5.55
CA THR A 229 -10.45 23.96 -4.81
C THR A 229 -10.25 24.55 -3.40
N LYS A 230 -9.02 24.51 -2.88
CA LYS A 230 -8.65 24.83 -1.48
C LYS A 230 -9.34 23.95 -0.44
N GLU A 231 -9.95 22.85 -0.86
CA GLU A 231 -10.47 21.83 0.05
C GLU A 231 -9.31 21.02 0.64
N SER A 232 -9.47 20.62 1.89
CA SER A 232 -8.55 19.71 2.55
C SER A 232 -9.33 18.53 3.12
N THR A 233 -8.78 17.33 2.95
CA THR A 233 -9.38 16.06 3.34
C THR A 233 -8.49 15.37 4.36
N LEU A 234 -9.06 14.98 5.50
CA LEU A 234 -8.48 14.06 6.47
C LEU A 234 -8.55 12.64 5.90
N MET A 235 -7.39 12.03 5.70
CA MET A 235 -7.23 10.73 5.04
C MET A 235 -7.37 9.56 6.04
N LEU A 236 -8.49 9.53 6.80
CA LEU A 236 -8.70 8.53 7.85
C LEU A 236 -8.86 7.12 7.26
N TRP A 237 -9.71 6.96 6.23
CA TRP A 237 -9.95 5.69 5.56
C TRP A 237 -8.65 5.12 4.98
N ALA A 238 -7.85 5.96 4.32
CA ALA A 238 -6.57 5.53 3.75
C ALA A 238 -5.58 5.01 4.81
N LEU A 239 -5.64 5.54 6.04
CA LEU A 239 -4.76 5.13 7.15
C LEU A 239 -5.24 3.87 7.90
N ARG A 240 -6.49 3.43 7.70
CA ARG A 240 -7.12 2.35 8.49
C ARG A 240 -6.30 1.05 8.48
N ASP A 241 -5.65 0.72 7.37
CA ASP A 241 -4.90 -0.53 7.19
C ASP A 241 -3.49 -0.55 7.78
N ILE A 242 -3.00 0.58 8.28
CA ILE A 242 -1.69 0.61 8.91
C ILE A 242 -1.75 -0.05 10.28
N VAL A 243 -1.14 -1.23 10.32
CA VAL A 243 -0.82 -1.97 11.53
C VAL A 243 0.64 -1.76 11.87
N LYS A 244 0.94 -1.45 13.13
CA LYS A 244 2.31 -1.36 13.62
C LYS A 244 2.52 -2.21 14.86
N LYS A 245 3.74 -2.74 14.98
CA LYS A 245 4.23 -3.49 16.14
C LYS A 245 5.30 -2.68 16.84
N PHE A 246 5.28 -2.59 18.16
CA PHE A 246 6.32 -1.91 18.92
C PHE A 246 6.39 -2.42 20.36
N ARG A 247 7.46 -2.08 21.10
CA ARG A 247 7.64 -2.47 22.51
C ARG A 247 7.91 -1.25 23.38
N LEU A 248 7.16 -1.16 24.48
CA LEU A 248 7.35 -0.09 25.46
C LEU A 248 8.55 -0.41 26.36
N SER A 249 9.40 0.59 26.59
CA SER A 249 10.59 0.48 27.44
C SER A 249 10.31 0.20 28.93
N SER A 250 9.07 0.40 29.39
CA SER A 250 8.59 0.07 30.74
C SER A 250 8.26 -1.40 30.94
N GLN A 251 8.17 -2.20 29.85
CA GLN A 251 7.80 -3.63 29.86
C GLN A 251 8.99 -4.56 29.56
N THR A 252 10.22 -4.14 29.85
CA THR A 252 11.44 -4.93 29.58
C THR A 252 11.46 -6.29 30.30
N SER A 253 10.78 -6.44 31.43
CA SER A 253 10.69 -7.70 32.18
C SER A 253 9.75 -8.74 31.57
N THR A 254 8.70 -8.34 30.84
CA THR A 254 7.69 -9.24 30.28
C THR A 254 7.91 -9.57 28.79
N LYS A 255 8.85 -8.88 28.13
CA LYS A 255 9.09 -8.94 26.65
C LYS A 255 7.80 -8.75 25.82
N ALA A 256 6.77 -8.14 26.39
CA ALA A 256 5.50 -7.92 25.71
C ALA A 256 5.66 -6.88 24.59
N PHE A 257 4.90 -7.06 23.51
CA PHE A 257 4.82 -6.11 22.39
C PHE A 257 3.38 -5.68 22.19
N VAL A 258 3.20 -4.48 21.69
CA VAL A 258 1.92 -3.92 21.28
C VAL A 258 1.81 -4.08 19.77
N GLU A 259 0.66 -4.54 19.31
CA GLU A 259 0.35 -4.71 17.89
C GLU A 259 -1.08 -4.20 17.63
N GLU A 260 -1.20 -3.03 17.03
CA GLU A 260 -2.50 -2.34 16.86
C GLU A 260 -2.52 -1.51 15.57
N ARG A 261 -3.72 -1.06 15.20
CA ARG A 261 -3.90 -0.14 14.07
C ARG A 261 -3.57 1.26 14.53
N ILE A 262 -2.76 1.95 13.75
CA ILE A 262 -2.20 3.25 14.16
C ILE A 262 -3.27 4.33 14.35
N VAL A 263 -4.42 4.18 13.68
CA VAL A 263 -5.55 5.10 13.80
C VAL A 263 -6.30 4.97 15.13
N LEU A 264 -6.21 3.80 15.77
CA LEU A 264 -6.79 3.50 17.09
C LEU A 264 -5.78 3.66 18.23
N SER A 265 -4.49 3.72 17.89
CA SER A 265 -3.38 3.86 18.84
C SER A 265 -3.43 5.16 19.62
N ASP A 266 -3.32 5.06 20.94
CA ASP A 266 -3.19 6.19 21.86
C ASP A 266 -1.74 6.72 21.91
N ILE A 267 -1.28 7.30 20.80
CA ILE A 267 0.09 7.80 20.63
C ILE A 267 0.08 9.33 20.47
N PRO A 268 0.89 10.09 21.23
CA PRO A 268 0.92 11.54 21.12
C PRO A 268 1.48 12.00 19.76
N MET A 269 0.83 13.00 19.17
CA MET A 269 1.29 13.63 17.93
C MET A 269 2.09 14.90 18.21
N VAL A 270 3.24 15.03 17.56
CA VAL A 270 4.09 16.22 17.55
C VAL A 270 4.16 16.76 16.13
N SER A 271 3.81 18.03 15.95
CA SER A 271 3.78 18.66 14.64
C SER A 271 4.95 19.59 14.40
N PHE A 272 5.35 19.70 13.14
CA PHE A 272 6.43 20.54 12.68
C PHE A 272 5.98 21.37 11.49
N VAL A 273 6.04 22.69 11.65
CA VAL A 273 5.53 23.66 10.67
C VAL A 273 6.59 24.70 10.34
N ARG A 274 6.40 25.42 9.23
CA ARG A 274 7.30 26.49 8.79
C ARG A 274 6.55 27.80 8.72
N LEU A 275 7.16 28.86 9.26
CA LEU A 275 6.72 30.24 9.09
C LEU A 275 7.77 31.03 8.31
N GLY A 276 7.41 31.48 7.11
CA GLY A 276 8.31 32.19 6.22
C GLY A 276 9.37 31.28 5.59
N GLU A 277 10.39 31.90 5.00
CA GLU A 277 11.52 31.18 4.44
C GLU A 277 12.50 30.76 5.54
N ILE A 278 13.02 29.54 5.44
CA ILE A 278 13.98 28.99 6.39
C ILE A 278 15.21 28.49 5.64
N ARG A 279 16.40 28.73 6.19
CA ARG A 279 17.66 28.23 5.62
C ARG A 279 17.92 26.76 5.96
N VAL A 280 17.40 26.30 7.10
CA VAL A 280 17.54 24.91 7.53
C VAL A 280 16.34 24.13 7.00
N SER A 281 16.60 23.08 6.22
CA SER A 281 15.54 22.20 5.74
C SER A 281 14.84 21.52 6.91
N LYS A 282 13.57 21.88 7.14
CA LYS A 282 12.72 21.29 8.19
C LYS A 282 12.67 19.77 8.05
N SER A 283 12.29 19.27 6.88
CA SER A 283 12.15 17.83 6.62
C SER A 283 13.46 17.05 6.80
N GLN A 284 14.60 17.64 6.43
CA GLN A 284 15.92 17.01 6.64
C GLN A 284 16.26 16.88 8.14
N ILE A 285 15.93 17.88 8.96
CA ILE A 285 16.09 17.80 10.41
C ILE A 285 15.15 16.74 11.00
N LEU A 286 13.93 16.60 10.48
CA LEU A 286 12.98 15.57 10.92
C LEU A 286 13.47 14.15 10.62
N ASN A 287 14.05 13.91 9.44
CA ASN A 287 14.64 12.59 9.12
C ASN A 287 15.76 12.23 10.11
N LYS A 288 16.63 13.19 10.45
CA LYS A 288 17.68 13.01 11.47
C LYS A 288 17.12 12.85 12.88
N LEU A 289 15.98 13.48 13.19
CA LEU A 289 15.31 13.35 14.49
C LEU A 289 14.76 11.93 14.71
N LEU A 290 14.21 11.33 13.65
CA LEU A 290 13.57 10.01 13.68
C LEU A 290 14.54 8.84 13.51
N SER A 291 15.73 9.09 12.98
CA SER A 291 16.69 8.04 12.63
C SER A 291 17.95 8.08 13.48
N ASN A 292 18.48 6.90 13.81
CA ASN A 292 19.86 6.79 14.26
C ASN A 292 20.82 6.92 13.06
N PRO A 293 22.05 7.42 13.25
CA PRO A 293 23.02 7.54 12.16
C PRO A 293 23.32 6.23 11.42
N GLN A 294 23.19 5.08 12.09
CA GLN A 294 23.42 3.75 11.52
C GLN A 294 22.19 3.18 10.78
N GLN A 295 21.01 3.79 10.95
CA GLN A 295 19.73 3.36 10.37
C GLN A 295 19.02 4.54 9.69
N TYR A 296 19.80 5.47 9.14
CA TYR A 296 19.27 6.65 8.49
C TYR A 296 18.43 6.27 7.27
N HIS A 297 17.21 6.79 7.22
CA HIS A 297 16.34 6.68 6.05
C HIS A 297 15.55 7.97 5.88
N ASP A 298 15.28 8.34 4.63
CA ASP A 298 14.61 9.59 4.31
C ASP A 298 13.09 9.48 4.45
N THR A 299 12.56 9.49 5.67
CA THR A 299 11.10 9.44 5.90
C THR A 299 10.34 10.53 5.14
N PHE A 300 10.77 11.78 5.28
CA PHE A 300 10.18 12.95 4.63
C PHE A 300 11.05 13.41 3.44
N VAL A 301 10.41 13.73 2.31
CA VAL A 301 11.11 14.30 1.14
C VAL A 301 11.79 15.63 1.50
N HIS A 302 13.04 15.82 1.10
CA HIS A 302 13.79 17.07 1.32
C HIS A 302 14.61 17.49 0.09
N HIS A 303 15.12 18.73 0.12
CA HIS A 303 15.85 19.36 -0.98
C HIS A 303 17.02 18.52 -1.53
N ASP A 304 17.83 17.91 -0.67
CA ASP A 304 19.00 17.13 -1.11
C ASP A 304 18.65 15.72 -1.67
N MET A 305 17.37 15.35 -1.76
CA MET A 305 16.94 14.10 -2.42
C MET A 305 16.82 14.30 -3.93
N GLU A 306 16.84 13.21 -4.69
CA GLU A 306 16.60 13.26 -6.13
C GLU A 306 15.24 13.91 -6.44
N CYS A 307 15.27 14.95 -7.29
CA CYS A 307 14.12 15.80 -7.65
C CYS A 307 13.46 16.52 -6.46
N GLY A 308 14.05 16.48 -5.26
CA GLY A 308 13.51 17.15 -4.06
C GLY A 308 13.77 18.65 -4.03
N ASP A 309 14.67 19.14 -4.88
CA ASP A 309 15.01 20.55 -5.09
C ASP A 309 14.04 21.28 -6.01
N ILE A 310 13.27 20.53 -6.80
CA ILE A 310 12.23 21.06 -7.70
C ILE A 310 11.14 21.74 -6.88
N THR A 311 10.77 22.97 -7.26
CA THR A 311 9.72 23.75 -6.61
C THR A 311 8.38 23.02 -6.63
N HIS A 312 7.71 22.98 -5.47
CA HIS A 312 6.37 22.38 -5.36
C HIS A 312 5.35 23.16 -6.20
N ARG A 313 4.47 22.44 -6.89
CA ARG A 313 3.35 23.00 -7.67
C ARG A 313 2.00 22.77 -7.02
N ILE A 314 1.79 21.61 -6.41
CA ILE A 314 0.47 21.21 -5.87
C ILE A 314 0.50 20.65 -4.44
N SER A 315 1.68 20.26 -3.95
CA SER A 315 1.85 19.58 -2.66
C SER A 315 1.95 20.51 -1.44
N ASP A 316 1.97 21.83 -1.64
CA ASP A 316 1.92 22.78 -0.52
C ASP A 316 0.54 22.72 0.16
N GLY A 317 0.54 22.68 1.50
CA GLY A 317 -0.66 22.41 2.31
C GLY A 317 -0.87 20.94 2.66
N LEU A 318 -0.10 20.02 2.08
CA LEU A 318 -0.06 18.62 2.50
C LEU A 318 0.45 18.51 3.95
N VAL A 319 -0.28 17.80 4.80
CA VAL A 319 0.24 17.35 6.10
C VAL A 319 0.56 15.88 5.99
N GLU A 320 1.85 15.54 6.04
CA GLU A 320 2.31 14.15 6.07
C GLU A 320 2.55 13.71 7.51
N ILE A 321 2.29 12.45 7.83
CA ILE A 321 2.64 11.83 9.11
C ILE A 321 3.58 10.64 8.96
N SER A 322 4.40 10.42 9.98
CA SER A 322 5.15 9.20 10.20
C SER A 322 5.19 8.89 11.70
N TRP A 323 5.78 7.76 12.08
CA TRP A 323 5.81 7.29 13.46
C TRP A 323 7.22 7.00 13.90
N TYR A 324 7.51 7.31 15.17
CA TYR A 324 8.62 6.72 15.87
C TYR A 324 8.09 5.59 16.77
N LEU A 325 8.64 4.39 16.59
CA LEU A 325 8.20 3.19 17.29
C LEU A 325 9.39 2.51 17.98
N PRO A 326 9.42 2.43 19.31
CA PRO A 326 10.53 1.78 20.02
C PRO A 326 10.53 0.26 19.83
N CYS A 327 11.73 -0.31 19.74
CA CYS A 327 11.95 -1.76 19.71
C CYS A 327 12.07 -2.38 21.13
N GLY A 328 12.14 -1.55 22.16
CA GLY A 328 12.27 -1.95 23.57
C GLY A 328 13.73 -2.13 24.02
N ASN A 329 14.70 -1.70 23.21
CA ASN A 329 16.12 -1.76 23.53
C ASN A 329 16.67 -0.35 23.71
N ARG A 330 16.99 0.02 24.96
CA ARG A 330 17.49 1.36 25.32
C ARG A 330 18.81 1.76 24.65
N ASN A 331 19.57 0.80 24.12
CA ASN A 331 20.81 1.10 23.39
C ASN A 331 20.56 1.49 21.93
N ILE A 332 19.38 1.18 21.40
CA ILE A 332 18.97 1.44 20.02
C ILE A 332 17.89 2.52 19.98
N ASP A 333 16.95 2.49 20.93
CA ASP A 333 15.81 3.41 20.95
C ASP A 333 16.24 4.86 21.26
N ILE A 334 15.84 5.79 20.38
CA ILE A 334 15.95 7.25 20.55
C ILE A 334 14.95 7.72 21.61
N PHE A 335 13.70 7.23 21.53
CA PHE A 335 12.63 7.58 22.46
C PHE A 335 12.10 6.33 23.17
N ALA A 336 11.80 6.48 24.45
CA ALA A 336 11.30 5.40 25.30
C ALA A 336 9.83 5.01 25.05
N LYS A 337 9.07 5.92 24.42
CA LYS A 337 7.64 5.82 24.11
C LYS A 337 7.41 6.10 22.61
N PRO A 338 6.35 5.56 21.99
CA PRO A 338 6.01 5.86 20.61
C PRO A 338 5.55 7.31 20.43
N MET A 339 5.67 7.82 19.19
CA MET A 339 5.26 9.18 18.82
C MET A 339 4.76 9.22 17.36
N VAL A 340 3.75 10.04 17.08
CA VAL A 340 3.35 10.43 15.71
C VAL A 340 4.04 11.76 15.38
N VAL A 341 4.63 11.87 14.19
CA VAL A 341 5.28 13.07 13.68
C VAL A 341 4.47 13.62 12.54
N ALA A 342 3.95 14.84 12.65
CA ALA A 342 3.25 15.52 11.57
C ALA A 342 4.12 16.61 10.95
N ASN A 343 4.16 16.68 9.62
CA ASN A 343 4.96 17.61 8.85
C ASN A 343 4.08 18.36 7.84
N LEU A 344 3.79 19.64 8.10
CA LEU A 344 3.04 20.49 7.16
C LEU A 344 3.97 21.06 6.08
N ARG A 345 3.66 20.83 4.81
CA ARG A 345 4.34 21.40 3.65
C ARG A 345 3.82 22.81 3.33
N GLY A 346 4.69 23.68 2.82
CA GLY A 346 4.38 25.08 2.57
C GLY A 346 4.61 26.01 3.77
N ASP A 347 4.04 27.20 3.70
CA ASP A 347 4.08 28.24 4.73
C ASP A 347 2.75 28.32 5.46
N ILE A 348 2.75 28.30 6.80
CA ILE A 348 1.52 28.37 7.61
C ILE A 348 0.68 29.61 7.34
N ARG A 349 1.26 30.70 6.81
CA ARG A 349 0.50 31.91 6.41
C ARG A 349 -0.54 31.63 5.33
N SER A 350 -0.30 30.63 4.48
CA SER A 350 -1.20 30.24 3.38
C SER A 350 -2.16 29.12 3.75
N PHE A 351 -1.91 28.41 4.86
CA PHE A 351 -2.60 27.16 5.23
C PHE A 351 -3.18 27.22 6.65
N GLU A 352 -4.02 28.22 6.89
CA GLU A 352 -4.56 28.50 8.22
C GLU A 352 -5.40 27.35 8.78
N LYS A 353 -6.21 26.68 7.95
CA LYS A 353 -7.06 25.54 8.37
C LYS A 353 -6.21 24.38 8.87
N GLN A 354 -5.21 23.97 8.09
CA GLN A 354 -4.29 22.89 8.42
C GLN A 354 -3.49 23.22 9.69
N PHE A 355 -2.99 24.46 9.80
CA PHE A 355 -2.30 24.90 11.02
C PHE A 355 -3.25 24.89 12.24
N SER A 356 -4.49 25.35 12.09
CA SER A 356 -5.51 25.30 13.14
C SER A 356 -5.75 23.88 13.62
N PHE A 357 -5.89 22.94 12.69
CA PHE A 357 -6.09 21.53 12.97
C PHE A 357 -4.94 20.97 13.80
N LEU A 358 -3.69 21.19 13.39
CA LEU A 358 -2.51 20.73 14.13
C LEU A 358 -2.41 21.33 15.54
N CYS A 359 -2.82 22.58 15.74
CA CYS A 359 -2.86 23.19 17.07
C CYS A 359 -3.93 22.60 18.00
N GLN A 360 -4.94 21.93 17.46
CA GLN A 360 -6.02 21.28 18.23
C GLN A 360 -5.77 19.79 18.48
N THR A 361 -5.04 19.12 17.58
CA THR A 361 -4.86 17.66 17.60
C THR A 361 -3.50 17.21 18.13
N SER A 362 -2.49 18.07 18.11
CA SER A 362 -1.14 17.72 18.57
C SER A 362 -0.91 18.01 20.05
N ALA A 363 -0.02 17.25 20.67
CA ALA A 363 0.52 17.56 21.99
C ALA A 363 1.42 18.81 21.94
N ALA A 364 2.23 18.93 20.88
CA ALA A 364 3.08 20.10 20.66
C ALA A 364 3.24 20.46 19.18
N VAL A 365 3.45 21.74 18.89
CA VAL A 365 3.74 22.25 17.54
C VAL A 365 5.04 23.04 17.54
N TYR A 366 6.04 22.55 16.80
CA TYR A 366 7.33 23.18 16.60
C TYR A 366 7.33 24.02 15.32
N ILE A 367 7.46 25.34 15.49
CA ILE A 367 7.41 26.33 14.42
C ILE A 367 8.84 26.71 14.03
N PHE A 368 9.28 26.28 12.85
CA PHE A 368 10.55 26.70 12.26
C PHE A 368 10.41 28.07 11.61
N THR A 369 11.26 29.02 12.00
CA THR A 369 11.26 30.35 11.38
C THR A 369 12.64 31.02 11.41
N ASP A 370 12.96 31.70 10.31
CA ASP A 370 14.05 32.67 10.23
C ASP A 370 13.53 34.10 9.96
N ASP A 371 12.20 34.27 9.84
CA ASP A 371 11.53 35.52 9.51
C ASP A 371 10.88 36.15 10.75
N PHE A 372 11.56 37.13 11.31
CA PHE A 372 11.14 37.83 12.53
C PHE A 372 10.31 39.10 12.25
N LYS A 373 9.98 39.39 10.98
CA LYS A 373 9.20 40.58 10.59
C LYS A 373 7.76 40.26 10.19
N ALA A 374 7.42 38.97 10.03
CA ALA A 374 6.09 38.55 9.61
C ALA A 374 5.01 38.97 10.61
N ASP A 375 3.84 39.39 10.10
CA ASP A 375 2.69 39.76 10.91
C ASP A 375 2.11 38.53 11.63
N LEU A 376 2.20 38.51 12.96
CA LEU A 376 1.91 37.34 13.80
C LEU A 376 0.43 37.23 14.21
N ASN A 377 -0.47 37.90 13.50
CA ASN A 377 -1.91 37.90 13.84
C ASN A 377 -2.50 36.46 13.80
N LEU A 378 -1.91 35.57 13.00
CA LEU A 378 -2.28 34.16 12.87
C LEU A 378 -2.07 33.34 14.16
N LEU A 379 -1.13 33.76 15.02
CA LEU A 379 -0.82 33.10 16.31
C LEU A 379 -1.60 33.69 17.49
N LYS A 380 -2.21 34.88 17.33
CA LYS A 380 -2.89 35.61 18.43
C LYS A 380 -4.33 35.17 18.69
N SER A 381 -4.99 34.54 17.72
CA SER A 381 -6.45 34.32 17.73
C SER A 381 -6.91 32.90 18.07
N LYS A 382 -5.99 31.96 18.36
CA LYS A 382 -6.34 30.54 18.47
C LYS A 382 -6.23 30.04 19.91
N ASN A 383 -7.33 29.49 20.44
CA ASN A 383 -7.32 28.63 21.63
C ASN A 383 -6.55 27.35 21.29
N THR A 384 -5.23 27.34 21.43
CA THR A 384 -4.39 26.16 21.10
C THR A 384 -4.39 25.17 22.25
N LYS A 385 -4.74 23.91 21.99
CA LYS A 385 -4.54 22.80 22.94
C LYS A 385 -3.07 22.38 23.00
N ALA A 386 -2.40 22.43 21.84
CA ALA A 386 -1.00 22.06 21.70
C ALA A 386 -0.06 23.08 22.37
N GLU A 387 1.03 22.58 22.96
CA GLU A 387 2.13 23.43 23.41
C GLU A 387 2.96 23.94 22.21
N LEU A 388 3.13 25.26 22.11
CA LEU A 388 3.85 25.87 20.98
C LEU A 388 5.34 26.02 21.29
N PHE A 389 6.18 25.56 20.37
CA PHE A 389 7.64 25.68 20.41
C PHE A 389 8.14 26.50 19.23
N LEU A 390 9.09 27.39 19.49
CA LEU A 390 9.69 28.24 18.45
C LEU A 390 11.11 27.78 18.16
N VAL A 391 11.38 27.40 16.92
CA VAL A 391 12.67 26.89 16.47
C VAL A 391 13.32 27.92 15.53
N VAL A 392 14.39 28.56 16.00
CA VAL A 392 15.00 29.72 15.33
C VAL A 392 16.48 29.52 15.03
N ASN A 393 16.93 30.03 13.88
CA ASN A 393 18.34 30.02 13.52
C ASN A 393 19.01 31.36 13.83
N SER A 394 19.98 31.35 14.76
CA SER A 394 20.68 32.58 15.16
C SER A 394 21.75 33.03 14.17
N GLN A 395 21.97 32.31 13.07
CA GLN A 395 23.03 32.59 12.10
C GLN A 395 22.63 33.57 10.97
N ARG A 396 21.36 34.01 10.90
CA ARG A 396 20.95 35.05 9.94
C ARG A 396 21.37 36.44 10.42
N LYS A 397 21.79 37.29 9.46
CA LYS A 397 22.08 38.72 9.71
C LYS A 397 20.87 39.50 10.26
N SER A 398 19.64 39.00 10.03
CA SER A 398 18.38 39.57 10.52
C SER A 398 18.02 39.16 11.96
N PHE A 399 18.74 38.21 12.58
CA PHE A 399 18.44 37.76 13.93
C PHE A 399 18.77 38.86 14.94
N ARG A 400 17.75 39.35 15.64
CA ARG A 400 17.88 40.28 16.76
C ARG A 400 17.11 39.74 17.95
N VAL A 401 17.75 39.71 19.12
CA VAL A 401 17.15 39.21 20.37
C VAL A 401 15.89 40.01 20.73
N ASP A 402 15.87 41.31 20.45
CA ASP A 402 14.72 42.16 20.74
C ASP A 402 13.49 41.80 19.89
N THR A 403 13.70 41.47 18.62
CA THR A 403 12.62 41.03 17.71
C THR A 403 12.10 39.65 18.09
N LEU A 404 12.99 38.75 18.56
CA LEU A 404 12.57 37.46 19.11
C LEU A 404 11.73 37.64 20.38
N LYS A 405 12.14 38.52 21.31
CA LYS A 405 11.35 38.84 22.52
C LYS A 405 9.99 39.43 22.19
N GLN A 406 9.92 40.31 21.18
CA GLN A 406 8.65 40.84 20.67
C GLN A 406 7.78 39.73 20.10
N MET A 407 8.34 38.80 19.31
CA MET A 407 7.62 37.65 18.77
C MET A 407 7.07 36.73 19.87
N ILE A 408 7.88 36.41 20.88
CA ILE A 408 7.48 35.58 22.03
C ILE A 408 6.32 36.24 22.78
N THR A 409 6.46 37.53 23.09
CA THR A 409 5.42 38.32 23.79
C THR A 409 4.13 38.40 22.97
N ASN A 410 4.25 38.63 21.66
CA ASN A 410 3.11 38.74 20.75
C ASN A 410 2.37 37.42 20.55
N CYS A 411 3.05 36.28 20.66
CA CYS A 411 2.49 34.95 20.43
C CYS A 411 2.15 34.19 21.71
N SER A 412 2.36 34.79 22.89
CA SER A 412 2.16 34.15 24.21
C SER A 412 2.90 32.80 24.36
N ILE A 413 4.08 32.68 23.75
CA ILE A 413 4.92 31.47 23.84
C ILE A 413 5.72 31.53 25.15
N ASN A 414 5.88 30.40 25.84
CA ASN A 414 6.74 30.33 27.02
C ASN A 414 8.21 30.49 26.61
N ASP A 415 8.98 31.32 27.32
CA ASP A 415 10.43 31.51 27.11
C ASP A 415 11.20 30.18 27.12
N GLN A 416 10.74 29.18 27.88
CA GLN A 416 11.34 27.85 27.94
C GLN A 416 11.13 27.02 26.67
N ASN A 417 10.19 27.40 25.81
CA ASN A 417 9.82 26.67 24.59
C ASN A 417 10.50 27.21 23.33
N VAL A 418 11.57 28.01 23.50
CA VAL A 418 12.34 28.60 22.41
C VAL A 418 13.65 27.85 22.22
N ILE A 419 13.81 27.22 21.07
CA ILE A 419 14.97 26.41 20.72
C ILE A 419 15.79 27.13 19.66
N VAL A 420 16.99 27.57 20.04
CA VAL A 420 17.87 28.36 19.17
C VAL A 420 18.98 27.49 18.58
N LYS A 421 18.98 27.33 17.25
CA LYS A 421 20.12 26.79 16.51
C LYS A 421 21.24 27.82 16.46
N LYS A 422 22.29 27.61 17.26
CA LYS A 422 23.52 28.44 17.30
C LYS A 422 24.51 28.00 16.21
N LYS A 423 25.81 28.24 16.38
CA LYS A 423 26.90 27.68 15.54
C LYS A 423 27.07 26.14 15.63
N LYS A 424 26.09 25.42 16.16
CA LYS A 424 26.11 23.97 16.29
C LYS A 424 25.93 23.31 14.92
N ASN A 425 26.57 22.17 14.72
CA ASN A 425 26.25 21.30 13.59
C ASN A 425 24.85 20.69 13.76
N ASP A 426 24.31 20.11 12.69
CA ASP A 426 22.97 19.52 12.71
C ASP A 426 22.82 18.40 13.74
N ALA A 427 23.86 17.59 13.96
CA ALA A 427 23.79 16.47 14.89
C ALA A 427 23.56 16.91 16.34
N GLU A 428 24.29 17.92 16.81
CA GLU A 428 24.09 18.48 18.16
C GLU A 428 22.75 19.20 18.31
N PHE A 429 22.29 19.84 17.24
CA PHE A 429 21.00 20.51 17.22
C PHE A 429 19.85 19.50 17.29
N VAL A 430 19.93 18.42 16.51
CA VAL A 430 18.97 17.31 16.54
C VAL A 430 18.90 16.67 17.93
N LYS A 431 20.03 16.46 18.62
CA LYS A 431 20.00 15.98 20.02
C LYS A 431 19.24 16.90 20.96
N THR A 432 19.37 18.21 20.78
CA THR A 432 18.62 19.19 21.59
C THR A 432 17.11 19.09 21.32
N LEU A 433 16.72 18.92 20.05
CA LEU A 433 15.33 18.68 19.67
C LEU A 433 14.81 17.34 20.20
N GLN A 434 15.59 16.26 20.12
CA GLN A 434 15.23 14.95 20.66
C GLN A 434 15.00 15.01 22.17
N SER A 435 15.81 15.74 22.94
CA SER A 435 15.55 15.93 24.37
C SER A 435 14.23 16.68 24.62
N SER A 436 14.00 17.80 23.92
CA SER A 436 12.76 18.58 24.05
C SER A 436 11.51 17.75 23.69
N VAL A 437 11.58 17.01 22.59
CA VAL A 437 10.49 16.13 22.14
C VAL A 437 10.28 14.98 23.11
N GLY A 438 11.36 14.39 23.63
CA GLY A 438 11.30 13.33 24.65
C GLY A 438 10.56 13.78 25.91
N ASP A 439 10.88 14.98 26.42
CA ASP A 439 10.22 15.56 27.58
C ASP A 439 8.70 15.74 27.36
N ILE A 440 8.30 16.17 26.16
CA ILE A 440 6.88 16.32 25.80
C ILE A 440 6.18 14.96 25.79
N ILE A 441 6.75 13.95 25.12
CA ILE A 441 6.16 12.61 25.03
C ILE A 441 6.04 11.97 26.42
N GLU A 442 6.97 12.28 27.33
CA GLU A 442 6.91 11.80 28.70
C GLU A 442 5.79 12.44 29.51
N LYS A 443 5.62 13.76 29.39
CA LYS A 443 4.67 14.57 30.18
C LYS A 443 3.24 14.57 29.65
N SER A 444 3.04 14.42 28.34
CA SER A 444 1.76 14.69 27.67
C SER A 444 0.60 13.84 28.23
N PRO A 445 -0.38 14.47 28.91
CA PRO A 445 -1.58 13.78 29.38
C PRO A 445 -2.66 13.70 28.29
N ASP A 446 -2.70 14.68 27.38
CA ASP A 446 -3.67 14.77 26.31
C ASP A 446 -3.17 14.01 25.08
N ARG A 447 -3.91 12.97 24.72
CA ARG A 447 -3.64 12.15 23.55
C ARG A 447 -4.94 12.01 22.75
N LEU A 448 -4.81 12.15 21.44
CA LEU A 448 -5.93 12.06 20.52
C LEU A 448 -5.56 11.05 19.44
N THR A 449 -6.34 9.97 19.34
CA THR A 449 -6.20 8.99 18.26
C THR A 449 -6.56 9.65 16.93
N VAL A 450 -6.02 9.16 15.82
CA VAL A 450 -6.33 9.70 14.49
C VAL A 450 -7.83 9.59 14.19
N GLU A 451 -8.49 8.52 14.63
CA GLU A 451 -9.94 8.36 14.52
C GLU A 451 -10.71 9.49 15.23
N ASN A 452 -10.28 9.90 16.41
CA ASN A 452 -10.92 10.96 17.19
C ASN A 452 -10.58 12.38 16.68
N MET A 453 -9.67 12.52 15.70
CA MET A 453 -9.40 13.81 15.05
C MET A 453 -10.54 14.26 14.12
N THR A 454 -11.47 13.35 13.77
CA THR A 454 -12.58 13.63 12.85
C THR A 454 -13.49 14.75 13.34
N ASP A 455 -13.81 14.81 14.63
CA ASP A 455 -14.64 15.88 15.21
C ASP A 455 -13.98 17.25 15.06
N VAL A 456 -12.66 17.30 15.26
CA VAL A 456 -11.85 18.51 15.09
C VAL A 456 -11.80 18.90 13.60
N ALA A 457 -11.61 17.94 12.70
CA ALA A 457 -11.60 18.17 11.26
C ALA A 457 -12.93 18.78 10.80
N ARG A 458 -14.06 18.16 11.16
CA ARG A 458 -15.40 18.65 10.81
C ARG A 458 -15.66 20.06 11.36
N HIS A 459 -15.27 20.33 12.59
CA HIS A 459 -15.43 21.65 13.20
C HIS A 459 -14.65 22.77 12.46
N ILE A 460 -13.48 22.44 11.92
CA ILE A 460 -12.61 23.39 11.17
C ILE A 460 -13.02 23.47 9.68
N GLY A 461 -13.93 22.61 9.22
CA GLY A 461 -14.34 22.52 7.82
C GLY A 461 -13.30 21.82 6.94
N ILE A 462 -12.69 20.77 7.48
CA ILE A 462 -11.87 19.76 6.78
C ILE A 462 -12.78 18.54 6.55
N VAL A 463 -12.82 18.05 5.32
CA VAL A 463 -13.62 16.88 4.94
C VAL A 463 -12.96 15.61 5.46
N VAL A 464 -13.73 14.58 5.83
CA VAL A 464 -13.18 13.27 6.18
C VAL A 464 -13.49 12.30 5.04
N ASP A 465 -12.49 11.60 4.53
CA ASP A 465 -12.66 10.64 3.43
C ASP A 465 -13.65 9.49 3.75
N GLU A 466 -13.75 9.12 5.03
CA GLU A 466 -14.68 8.11 5.55
C GLU A 466 -16.14 8.59 5.56
N ASP A 467 -16.44 9.90 5.48
CA ASP A 467 -17.80 10.46 5.59
C ASP A 467 -18.68 10.19 4.34
N ARG A 468 -18.18 9.46 3.34
CA ARG A 468 -18.95 9.05 2.15
C ARG A 468 -20.09 8.09 2.50
N ASP A 469 -21.21 8.24 1.83
CA ASP A 469 -22.43 7.46 2.08
C ASP A 469 -22.21 5.95 1.92
N GLU A 470 -21.48 5.51 0.88
CA GLU A 470 -21.19 4.10 0.63
C GLU A 470 -20.27 3.49 1.70
N CYS A 471 -19.39 4.30 2.30
CA CYS A 471 -18.50 3.86 3.37
C CYS A 471 -19.26 3.74 4.71
N GLN A 472 -20.11 4.74 5.03
CA GLN A 472 -20.88 4.77 6.28
C GLN A 472 -22.00 3.71 6.31
N SER A 473 -22.69 3.51 5.19
CA SER A 473 -23.69 2.44 5.05
C SER A 473 -23.07 1.05 5.26
N ALA A 474 -21.97 0.76 4.56
CA ALA A 474 -21.20 -0.47 4.73
C ALA A 474 -20.72 -0.67 6.18
N ARG A 475 -20.17 0.39 6.80
CA ARG A 475 -19.72 0.36 8.20
C ARG A 475 -20.84 -0.02 9.15
N LYS A 476 -22.05 0.52 8.95
CA LYS A 476 -23.21 0.26 9.82
C LYS A 476 -23.59 -1.23 9.82
N ILE A 477 -23.62 -1.86 8.64
CA ILE A 477 -23.92 -3.30 8.50
C ILE A 477 -22.82 -4.13 9.16
N THR A 478 -21.55 -3.80 8.93
CA THR A 478 -20.42 -4.50 9.57
C THR A 478 -20.46 -4.37 11.10
N ASP A 479 -20.74 -3.17 11.62
CA ASP A 479 -20.84 -2.92 13.06
C ASP A 479 -21.96 -3.76 13.70
N GLU A 480 -23.10 -3.92 13.02
CA GLU A 480 -24.20 -4.76 13.49
C GLU A 480 -23.79 -6.24 13.63
N ILE A 481 -23.09 -6.79 12.63
CA ILE A 481 -22.56 -8.16 12.69
C ILE A 481 -21.52 -8.27 13.82
N THR A 482 -20.57 -7.35 13.87
CA THR A 482 -19.38 -7.48 14.72
C THR A 482 -19.64 -7.16 16.20
N ARG A 483 -20.64 -6.34 16.52
CA ARG A 483 -21.08 -6.08 17.90
C ARG A 483 -21.61 -7.33 18.61
N ASN A 484 -22.14 -8.30 17.86
CA ASN A 484 -22.65 -9.56 18.40
C ASN A 484 -21.56 -10.60 18.67
N ILE A 485 -20.31 -10.33 18.29
CA ILE A 485 -19.17 -11.24 18.44
C ILE A 485 -18.50 -10.98 19.80
N THR A 486 -19.05 -11.56 20.86
CA THR A 486 -18.43 -11.49 22.20
C THR A 486 -17.44 -12.63 22.45
N ASP A 487 -17.74 -13.82 21.93
CA ASP A 487 -16.90 -15.02 22.02
C ASP A 487 -16.87 -15.68 20.64
N THR A 488 -15.67 -15.83 20.07
CA THR A 488 -15.50 -16.32 18.70
C THR A 488 -16.08 -17.72 18.51
N VAL A 489 -15.80 -18.63 19.46
CA VAL A 489 -16.18 -20.04 19.36
C VAL A 489 -17.70 -20.18 19.43
N THR A 490 -18.31 -19.55 20.43
CA THR A 490 -19.77 -19.53 20.59
C THR A 490 -20.46 -18.85 19.40
N PHE A 491 -19.85 -17.80 18.84
CA PHE A 491 -20.38 -17.15 17.64
C PHE A 491 -20.37 -18.10 16.44
N LYS A 492 -19.24 -18.78 16.16
CA LYS A 492 -19.17 -19.78 15.07
C LYS A 492 -20.23 -20.87 15.24
N ASP A 493 -20.33 -21.46 16.43
CA ASP A 493 -21.28 -22.54 16.69
C ASP A 493 -22.75 -22.14 16.49
N LYS A 494 -23.11 -20.89 16.79
CA LYS A 494 -24.51 -20.40 16.72
C LYS A 494 -24.86 -19.73 15.41
N GLN A 495 -23.92 -18.96 14.84
CA GLN A 495 -24.17 -18.07 13.71
C GLN A 495 -23.60 -18.62 12.40
N LEU A 496 -22.64 -19.55 12.47
CA LEU A 496 -22.01 -20.20 11.33
C LEU A 496 -22.01 -21.75 11.46
N PRO A 497 -23.17 -22.39 11.69
CA PRO A 497 -23.23 -23.82 12.02
C PRO A 497 -22.92 -24.76 10.84
N LEU A 498 -23.15 -24.35 9.60
CA LEU A 498 -23.10 -25.25 8.43
C LEU A 498 -21.68 -25.69 8.09
N GLN A 499 -20.70 -24.82 8.28
CA GLN A 499 -19.27 -25.16 8.15
C GLN A 499 -18.70 -25.96 9.33
N GLY A 500 -19.51 -26.21 10.36
CA GLY A 500 -19.12 -26.88 11.60
C GLY A 500 -18.97 -28.40 11.47
N LYS A 501 -19.46 -29.12 12.48
CA LYS A 501 -19.26 -30.57 12.61
C LYS A 501 -19.74 -31.37 11.40
N VAL A 502 -20.90 -31.03 10.84
CA VAL A 502 -21.49 -31.79 9.73
C VAL A 502 -20.60 -31.72 8.49
N TRP A 503 -20.04 -30.55 8.18
CA TRP A 503 -19.13 -30.41 7.04
C TRP A 503 -17.80 -31.13 7.25
N LYS A 504 -17.23 -31.07 8.47
CA LYS A 504 -16.04 -31.84 8.84
C LYS A 504 -16.28 -33.35 8.73
N GLU A 505 -17.45 -33.82 9.16
CA GLU A 505 -17.88 -35.20 9.01
C GLU A 505 -17.95 -35.61 7.53
N ILE A 506 -18.70 -34.87 6.70
CA ILE A 506 -18.80 -35.10 5.25
C ILE A 506 -17.41 -35.19 4.60
N SER A 507 -16.48 -34.36 5.04
CA SER A 507 -15.12 -34.28 4.49
C SER A 507 -14.24 -35.48 4.84
N GLN A 508 -14.43 -36.08 6.01
CA GLN A 508 -13.67 -37.26 6.47
C GLN A 508 -14.25 -38.58 5.96
N PHE A 509 -15.54 -38.63 5.63
CA PHE A 509 -16.22 -39.88 5.25
C PHE A 509 -15.61 -40.62 4.05
N PRO A 510 -15.20 -39.97 2.94
CA PRO A 510 -14.57 -40.66 1.81
C PRO A 510 -13.28 -41.39 2.18
N ARG A 511 -12.55 -40.91 3.21
CA ARG A 511 -11.22 -41.35 3.61
C ARG A 511 -11.20 -42.64 4.46
N LYS A 512 -12.35 -43.10 4.97
CA LYS A 512 -12.44 -44.27 5.88
C LYS A 512 -12.58 -45.63 5.16
N ALA A 513 -12.10 -45.73 3.92
CA ALA A 513 -12.30 -46.89 3.05
C ALA A 513 -11.34 -48.06 3.40
N GLY A 514 -11.74 -48.93 4.33
CA GLY A 514 -11.12 -50.25 4.50
C GLY A 514 -11.30 -51.19 3.29
N ASP A 515 -10.99 -52.48 3.45
CA ASP A 515 -11.08 -53.54 2.41
C ASP A 515 -12.53 -53.93 2.04
N GLN A 516 -13.43 -52.98 1.78
CA GLN A 516 -14.83 -53.26 1.38
C GLN A 516 -15.01 -53.22 -0.15
N GLU A 517 -16.02 -53.94 -0.67
CA GLU A 517 -16.41 -53.90 -2.09
C GLU A 517 -16.76 -52.47 -2.53
N ILE A 518 -16.09 -52.00 -3.59
CA ILE A 518 -16.05 -50.60 -4.03
C ILE A 518 -17.44 -50.02 -4.34
N GLU A 519 -18.35 -50.79 -4.95
CA GLU A 519 -19.69 -50.29 -5.32
C GLU A 519 -20.66 -50.19 -4.13
N HIS A 520 -20.64 -51.16 -3.22
CA HIS A 520 -21.47 -51.11 -2.00
C HIS A 520 -20.98 -50.01 -1.05
N TYR A 521 -19.67 -49.80 -0.98
CA TYR A 521 -19.07 -48.69 -0.25
C TYR A 521 -19.48 -47.32 -0.84
N LYS A 522 -19.35 -47.11 -2.16
CA LYS A 522 -19.76 -45.86 -2.83
C LYS A 522 -21.24 -45.52 -2.64
N SER A 523 -22.13 -46.51 -2.75
CA SER A 523 -23.57 -46.30 -2.54
C SER A 523 -23.90 -45.97 -1.08
N SER A 524 -23.23 -46.62 -0.12
CA SER A 524 -23.37 -46.31 1.31
C SER A 524 -22.86 -44.90 1.67
N LEU A 525 -21.74 -44.48 1.07
CA LEU A 525 -21.19 -43.13 1.22
C LEU A 525 -22.17 -42.08 0.73
N LYS A 526 -22.74 -42.26 -0.46
CA LYS A 526 -23.70 -41.32 -1.04
C LYS A 526 -24.95 -41.15 -0.18
N LYS A 527 -25.48 -42.26 0.36
CA LYS A 527 -26.65 -42.22 1.25
C LYS A 527 -26.34 -41.48 2.56
N ASN A 528 -25.18 -41.74 3.17
CA ASN A 528 -24.77 -41.05 4.40
C ASN A 528 -24.49 -39.56 4.16
N GLU A 529 -23.91 -39.21 3.01
CA GLU A 529 -23.74 -37.81 2.61
C GLU A 529 -25.10 -37.12 2.47
N GLU A 530 -26.08 -37.75 1.82
CA GLU A 530 -27.46 -37.25 1.72
C GLU A 530 -28.08 -37.02 3.12
N GLU A 531 -27.94 -37.97 4.06
CA GLU A 531 -28.42 -37.83 5.44
C GLU A 531 -27.72 -36.67 6.21
N LEU A 532 -26.43 -36.47 5.99
CA LEU A 532 -25.69 -35.34 6.58
C LEU A 532 -26.08 -34.01 5.96
N ARG A 533 -26.34 -33.97 4.63
CA ARG A 533 -26.88 -32.79 3.95
C ARG A 533 -28.28 -32.46 4.45
N GLU A 534 -29.14 -33.46 4.68
CA GLU A 534 -30.44 -33.28 5.34
C GLU A 534 -30.30 -32.67 6.74
N LYS A 535 -29.29 -33.06 7.52
CA LYS A 535 -29.01 -32.42 8.82
C LYS A 535 -28.58 -30.96 8.65
N GLN A 536 -27.70 -30.65 7.69
CA GLN A 536 -27.34 -29.26 7.37
C GLN A 536 -28.57 -28.44 6.98
N HIS A 537 -29.50 -29.02 6.23
CA HIS A 537 -30.75 -28.35 5.86
C HIS A 537 -31.65 -27.97 7.03
N THR A 538 -31.54 -28.64 8.17
CA THR A 538 -32.32 -28.28 9.37
C THR A 538 -31.81 -27.00 10.04
N CYS A 539 -30.64 -26.50 9.66
CA CYS A 539 -30.11 -25.24 10.15
C CYS A 539 -30.70 -24.07 9.33
N ASP A 540 -31.49 -23.22 10.00
CA ASP A 540 -31.97 -21.98 9.40
C ASP A 540 -30.82 -20.98 9.16
N MET A 541 -31.03 -20.04 8.23
CA MET A 541 -30.10 -18.93 8.01
C MET A 541 -30.04 -18.06 9.26
N SER A 542 -28.83 -17.76 9.73
CA SER A 542 -28.62 -16.93 10.92
C SER A 542 -28.77 -15.43 10.61
N ASP A 543 -29.14 -14.64 11.61
CA ASP A 543 -29.22 -13.16 11.50
C ASP A 543 -27.90 -12.56 10.99
N ALA A 544 -26.77 -13.12 11.42
CA ALA A 544 -25.44 -12.70 10.97
C ALA A 544 -25.23 -12.97 9.47
N MET A 545 -25.69 -14.12 8.97
CA MET A 545 -25.57 -14.46 7.54
C MET A 545 -26.55 -13.68 6.68
N GLU A 546 -27.77 -13.39 7.15
CA GLU A 546 -28.70 -12.49 6.46
C GLU A 546 -28.08 -11.09 6.29
N SER A 547 -27.53 -10.55 7.38
CA SER A 547 -26.83 -9.26 7.37
C SER A 547 -25.59 -9.28 6.46
N PHE A 548 -24.85 -10.40 6.47
CA PHE A 548 -23.68 -10.58 5.61
C PHE A 548 -24.04 -10.60 4.12
N ILE A 549 -25.09 -11.35 3.75
CA ILE A 549 -25.59 -11.40 2.36
C ILE A 549 -26.12 -10.03 1.92
N SER A 550 -26.82 -9.31 2.83
CA SER A 550 -27.27 -7.95 2.56
C SER A 550 -26.11 -7.01 2.27
N GLY A 551 -25.01 -7.08 3.04
CA GLY A 551 -23.80 -6.30 2.79
C GLY A 551 -23.10 -6.68 1.47
N LEU A 552 -23.07 -7.98 1.14
CA LEU A 552 -22.53 -8.47 -0.14
C LEU A 552 -23.36 -8.07 -1.36
N SER A 553 -24.66 -7.84 -1.18
CA SER A 553 -25.58 -7.46 -2.24
C SER A 553 -25.62 -5.95 -2.50
N GLY A 554 -24.83 -5.17 -1.77
CA GLY A 554 -24.68 -3.73 -1.98
C GLY A 554 -24.12 -3.37 -3.37
N SER A 555 -24.08 -2.07 -3.68
CA SER A 555 -23.45 -1.56 -4.90
C SER A 555 -21.95 -1.91 -4.97
N GLY A 556 -21.30 -1.84 -6.14
CA GLY A 556 -19.89 -2.25 -6.28
C GLY A 556 -18.93 -1.57 -5.28
N ALA A 557 -19.08 -0.26 -5.06
CA ALA A 557 -18.29 0.47 -4.08
C ALA A 557 -18.68 0.11 -2.62
N GLU A 558 -19.97 0.08 -2.32
CA GLU A 558 -20.49 -0.25 -0.98
C GLU A 558 -20.10 -1.67 -0.54
N ARG A 559 -20.22 -2.66 -1.44
CA ARG A 559 -19.76 -4.04 -1.22
C ARG A 559 -18.27 -4.09 -0.92
N SER A 560 -17.46 -3.36 -1.68
CA SER A 560 -16.01 -3.30 -1.46
C SER A 560 -15.67 -2.69 -0.10
N TYR A 561 -16.37 -1.62 0.31
CA TYR A 561 -16.23 -1.06 1.65
C TYR A 561 -16.67 -2.05 2.72
N PHE A 562 -17.79 -2.75 2.53
CA PHE A 562 -18.32 -3.74 3.47
C PHE A 562 -17.32 -4.88 3.71
N LEU A 563 -16.78 -5.46 2.63
CA LEU A 563 -15.76 -6.51 2.71
C LEU A 563 -14.51 -6.04 3.45
N LYS A 564 -14.08 -4.80 3.16
CA LYS A 564 -12.91 -4.22 3.82
C LYS A 564 -13.17 -3.93 5.29
N TRP A 565 -14.33 -3.38 5.65
CA TRP A 565 -14.74 -3.18 7.04
C TRP A 565 -14.84 -4.49 7.80
N MET A 566 -15.44 -5.54 7.21
CA MET A 566 -15.47 -6.88 7.78
C MET A 566 -14.05 -7.38 8.09
N ARG A 567 -13.12 -7.28 7.12
CA ARG A 567 -11.71 -7.63 7.34
C ARG A 567 -11.09 -6.80 8.47
N ILE A 568 -11.35 -5.50 8.53
CA ILE A 568 -10.80 -4.60 9.56
C ILE A 568 -11.31 -4.97 10.95
N ASN A 569 -12.62 -5.10 11.12
CA ASN A 569 -13.26 -5.33 12.42
C ASN A 569 -12.98 -6.73 12.96
N LEU A 570 -13.12 -7.77 12.13
CA LEU A 570 -12.82 -9.15 12.54
C LEU A 570 -11.35 -9.30 12.96
N TYR A 571 -10.46 -8.62 12.24
CA TYR A 571 -9.04 -8.62 12.59
C TYR A 571 -8.77 -7.91 13.92
N ASN A 572 -9.43 -6.78 14.19
CA ASN A 572 -9.31 -6.08 15.48
C ASN A 572 -9.82 -6.94 16.65
N LEU A 573 -11.00 -7.57 16.48
CA LEU A 573 -11.57 -8.49 17.48
C LEU A 573 -10.63 -9.66 17.76
N SER A 574 -10.07 -10.25 16.71
CA SER A 574 -9.15 -11.36 16.86
C SER A 574 -7.91 -11.03 17.68
N ARG A 575 -7.37 -9.82 17.53
CA ARG A 575 -6.18 -9.38 18.27
C ARG A 575 -6.45 -9.21 19.76
N GLN A 576 -7.63 -8.69 20.11
CA GLN A 576 -8.06 -8.57 21.49
C GLN A 576 -8.21 -9.95 22.15
N ASN A 577 -8.74 -10.93 21.42
CA ASN A 577 -8.88 -12.29 21.92
C ASN A 577 -7.51 -13.00 22.02
N LEU A 578 -6.66 -12.87 21.00
CA LEU A 578 -5.32 -13.46 20.94
C LEU A 578 -4.37 -12.92 22.02
N SER A 579 -4.45 -11.63 22.36
CA SER A 579 -3.63 -11.07 23.45
C SER A 579 -4.01 -11.69 24.79
N GLY A 580 -5.31 -11.81 25.09
CA GLY A 580 -5.81 -12.49 26.29
C GLY A 580 -5.41 -13.97 26.36
N LEU A 581 -5.48 -14.69 25.23
CA LEU A 581 -5.04 -16.08 25.11
C LEU A 581 -3.53 -16.22 25.34
N ARG A 582 -2.70 -15.36 24.74
CA ARG A 582 -1.25 -15.37 24.95
C ARG A 582 -0.87 -15.12 26.41
N ASP A 583 -1.58 -14.25 27.10
CA ASP A 583 -1.32 -13.99 28.52
C ASP A 583 -1.74 -15.16 29.40
N ARG A 584 -2.85 -15.85 29.09
CA ARG A 584 -3.22 -17.12 29.73
C ARG A 584 -2.17 -18.20 29.46
N TYR A 585 -1.72 -18.34 28.22
CA TYR A 585 -0.68 -19.29 27.84
C TYR A 585 0.63 -19.04 28.58
N LYS A 586 1.12 -17.80 28.63
CA LYS A 586 2.31 -17.44 29.42
C LYS A 586 2.17 -17.82 30.89
N ASN A 587 1.00 -17.61 31.49
CA ASN A 587 0.73 -18.02 32.87
C ASN A 587 0.71 -19.55 33.02
N LEU A 588 0.15 -20.29 32.07
CA LEU A 588 0.17 -21.76 32.06
C LEU A 588 1.60 -22.30 31.92
N CYS A 589 2.42 -21.75 31.01
CA CYS A 589 3.82 -22.14 30.85
C CYS A 589 4.65 -21.95 32.12
N GLN A 590 4.31 -20.96 32.94
CA GLN A 590 4.98 -20.68 34.21
C GLN A 590 4.54 -21.64 35.33
N ASN A 591 3.32 -22.20 35.26
CA ASN A 591 2.69 -22.93 36.37
C ASN A 591 2.49 -24.44 36.13
N SER A 592 2.53 -24.95 34.90
CA SER A 592 2.33 -26.39 34.62
C SER A 592 3.04 -26.82 33.32
N PRO A 593 4.10 -27.64 33.41
CA PRO A 593 4.92 -28.01 32.25
C PRO A 593 4.45 -29.22 31.43
N GLU A 594 3.45 -29.98 31.89
CA GLU A 594 3.15 -31.31 31.33
C GLU A 594 2.07 -31.34 30.21
N ASN A 595 1.32 -30.26 29.97
CA ASN A 595 0.34 -30.13 28.87
C ASN A 595 0.54 -28.82 28.07
N LYS A 596 1.80 -28.50 27.72
CA LYS A 596 2.18 -27.18 27.20
C LYS A 596 1.79 -26.93 25.75
N ASP A 597 1.90 -27.92 24.88
CA ASP A 597 1.72 -27.72 23.44
C ASP A 597 0.26 -28.01 23.03
N ASP A 598 -0.42 -28.92 23.73
CA ASP A 598 -1.76 -29.41 23.37
C ASP A 598 -2.92 -28.43 23.68
N ILE A 599 -2.77 -27.53 24.67
CA ILE A 599 -3.85 -26.60 25.08
C ILE A 599 -3.76 -25.26 24.34
N ALA A 600 -2.58 -24.86 23.87
CA ALA A 600 -2.34 -23.55 23.32
C ALA A 600 -2.76 -23.44 21.85
N ASP A 601 -2.38 -24.41 21.03
CA ASP A 601 -2.50 -24.29 19.58
C ASP A 601 -3.89 -24.72 19.06
N LEU A 602 -4.52 -25.72 19.72
CA LEU A 602 -5.92 -26.09 19.50
C LEU A 602 -6.90 -24.96 19.89
N GLN A 603 -6.60 -24.18 20.94
CA GLN A 603 -7.46 -23.05 21.34
C GLN A 603 -7.24 -21.79 20.48
N LEU A 604 -6.03 -21.57 19.94
CA LEU A 604 -5.72 -20.37 19.14
C LEU A 604 -6.38 -20.41 17.74
N SER A 605 -6.47 -21.58 17.10
CA SER A 605 -7.11 -21.76 15.79
C SER A 605 -8.64 -21.60 15.87
N ASP A 606 -9.29 -22.26 16.84
CA ASP A 606 -10.74 -22.16 17.07
C ASP A 606 -11.18 -20.76 17.48
N CYS A 607 -10.32 -20.00 18.18
CA CYS A 607 -10.59 -18.62 18.59
C CYS A 607 -10.43 -17.57 17.46
N SER A 608 -9.99 -17.98 16.27
CA SER A 608 -9.79 -17.08 15.14
C SER A 608 -11.06 -16.95 14.28
N LEU A 609 -11.47 -15.72 13.95
CA LEU A 609 -12.55 -15.45 12.98
C LEU A 609 -12.05 -14.49 11.90
N GLY A 610 -12.42 -14.74 10.66
CA GLY A 610 -12.06 -13.94 9.50
C GLY A 610 -13.12 -14.03 8.41
N LEU A 611 -12.94 -13.28 7.34
CA LEU A 611 -13.91 -13.18 6.25
C LEU A 611 -14.14 -14.54 5.58
N GLU A 612 -13.10 -15.37 5.50
CA GLU A 612 -13.13 -16.73 4.96
C GLU A 612 -14.19 -17.60 5.64
N HIS A 613 -14.41 -17.44 6.95
CA HIS A 613 -15.43 -18.21 7.67
C HIS A 613 -16.86 -17.85 7.22
N PHE A 614 -17.14 -16.57 6.97
CA PHE A 614 -18.46 -16.15 6.45
C PHE A 614 -18.67 -16.64 5.02
N LEU A 615 -17.63 -16.58 4.18
CA LEU A 615 -17.69 -17.09 2.81
C LEU A 615 -17.83 -18.62 2.76
N ARG A 616 -17.22 -19.33 3.71
CA ARG A 616 -17.36 -20.78 3.84
C ARG A 616 -18.77 -21.17 4.25
N GLU A 617 -19.39 -20.43 5.18
CA GLU A 617 -20.80 -20.62 5.55
C GLU A 617 -21.72 -20.41 4.33
N LEU A 618 -21.46 -19.34 3.57
CA LEU A 618 -22.17 -19.03 2.33
C LEU A 618 -22.05 -20.18 1.31
N GLY A 619 -20.87 -20.77 1.19
CA GLY A 619 -20.63 -21.93 0.33
C GLY A 619 -21.41 -23.16 0.80
N GLN A 620 -21.46 -23.43 2.10
CA GLN A 620 -22.24 -24.56 2.64
C GLN A 620 -23.76 -24.34 2.53
N LEU A 621 -24.24 -23.09 2.62
CA LEU A 621 -25.64 -22.73 2.31
C LEU A 621 -25.98 -23.10 0.85
N TYR A 622 -25.08 -22.82 -0.09
CA TYR A 622 -25.28 -23.17 -1.49
C TYR A 622 -25.19 -24.68 -1.74
N GLU A 623 -24.17 -25.35 -1.19
CA GLU A 623 -23.96 -26.81 -1.31
C GLU A 623 -25.15 -27.61 -0.79
N SER A 624 -25.67 -27.22 0.38
CA SER A 624 -26.88 -27.82 0.92
C SER A 624 -28.04 -27.58 -0.03
N ALA A 625 -28.36 -26.32 -0.38
CA ALA A 625 -29.48 -25.97 -1.27
C ALA A 625 -29.47 -26.68 -2.63
N CYS A 626 -28.30 -27.03 -3.18
CA CYS A 626 -28.16 -27.81 -4.41
C CYS A 626 -28.76 -29.22 -4.32
N SER A 627 -28.94 -29.76 -3.12
CA SER A 627 -29.54 -31.08 -2.90
C SER A 627 -31.07 -31.06 -2.97
N LEU A 628 -31.67 -29.86 -2.97
CA LEU A 628 -33.13 -29.66 -3.09
C LEU A 628 -33.58 -29.66 -4.57
N PRO A 629 -34.87 -29.95 -4.84
CA PRO A 629 -35.46 -29.79 -6.17
C PRO A 629 -35.26 -28.37 -6.72
N GLU A 630 -35.07 -28.25 -8.03
CA GLU A 630 -34.82 -26.97 -8.73
C GLU A 630 -35.90 -25.91 -8.47
N ASP A 631 -37.15 -26.34 -8.28
CA ASP A 631 -38.27 -25.44 -8.02
C ASP A 631 -38.42 -24.97 -6.58
N SER A 632 -37.59 -25.47 -5.65
CA SER A 632 -37.68 -25.11 -4.23
C SER A 632 -37.42 -23.60 -4.01
N PRO A 633 -38.25 -22.93 -3.18
CA PRO A 633 -38.06 -21.50 -2.87
C PRO A 633 -36.70 -21.20 -2.25
N GLN A 634 -36.19 -22.09 -1.37
CA GLN A 634 -34.88 -21.90 -0.74
C GLN A 634 -33.74 -21.90 -1.76
N ARG A 635 -33.78 -22.79 -2.76
CA ARG A 635 -32.76 -22.84 -3.82
C ARG A 635 -32.77 -21.58 -4.68
N LYS A 636 -33.96 -21.07 -5.02
CA LYS A 636 -34.12 -19.81 -5.78
C LYS A 636 -33.59 -18.59 -5.04
N GLN A 637 -33.72 -18.55 -3.71
CA GLN A 637 -33.18 -17.46 -2.88
C GLN A 637 -31.64 -17.43 -2.92
N ILE A 638 -30.97 -18.57 -3.00
CA ILE A 638 -29.51 -18.71 -2.84
C ILE A 638 -28.77 -18.78 -4.20
N GLU A 639 -29.50 -18.94 -5.32
CA GLU A 639 -28.93 -19.15 -6.66
C GLU A 639 -28.01 -18.02 -7.17
N HIS A 640 -28.20 -16.80 -6.67
CA HIS A 640 -27.42 -15.63 -7.07
C HIS A 640 -26.08 -15.49 -6.32
N LEU A 641 -25.91 -16.18 -5.18
CA LEU A 641 -24.73 -16.03 -4.32
C LEU A 641 -23.39 -16.36 -5.00
N PRO A 642 -23.26 -17.41 -5.84
CA PRO A 642 -22.02 -17.65 -6.56
C PRO A 642 -21.62 -16.50 -7.48
N GLY A 643 -22.59 -15.73 -8.00
CA GLY A 643 -22.33 -14.54 -8.81
C GLY A 643 -21.73 -13.39 -7.99
N LEU A 644 -22.14 -13.22 -6.74
CA LEU A 644 -21.54 -12.24 -5.83
C LEU A 644 -20.08 -12.58 -5.54
N CYS A 645 -19.78 -13.85 -5.24
CA CYS A 645 -18.41 -14.29 -5.00
C CYS A 645 -17.53 -14.23 -6.26
N ALA A 646 -18.08 -14.58 -7.43
CA ALA A 646 -17.35 -14.40 -8.69
C ALA A 646 -16.95 -12.93 -8.91
N GLN A 647 -17.85 -11.99 -8.59
CA GLN A 647 -17.54 -10.57 -8.65
C GLN A 647 -16.50 -10.14 -7.61
N MET A 648 -16.54 -10.69 -6.38
CA MET A 648 -15.48 -10.43 -5.38
C MET A 648 -14.09 -10.83 -5.89
N LEU A 649 -13.99 -11.96 -6.61
CA LEU A 649 -12.72 -12.40 -7.19
C LEU A 649 -12.22 -11.43 -8.27
N LEU A 650 -13.12 -10.88 -9.08
CA LEU A 650 -12.80 -9.83 -10.06
C LEU A 650 -12.39 -8.50 -9.39
N ASP A 651 -13.00 -8.19 -8.25
CA ASP A 651 -12.69 -7.00 -7.45
C ASP A 651 -11.35 -7.17 -6.69
N GLY A 652 -10.68 -8.33 -6.80
CA GLY A 652 -9.35 -8.60 -6.23
C GLY A 652 -9.36 -9.17 -4.82
N PHE A 653 -10.50 -9.66 -4.32
CA PHE A 653 -10.57 -10.35 -3.04
C PHE A 653 -10.24 -11.84 -3.19
N PRO A 654 -9.37 -12.41 -2.33
CA PRO A 654 -9.06 -13.83 -2.37
C PRO A 654 -10.26 -14.68 -1.93
N ILE A 655 -10.44 -15.83 -2.57
CA ILE A 655 -11.48 -16.82 -2.25
C ILE A 655 -10.82 -18.15 -1.88
N GLU A 656 -11.33 -18.78 -0.83
CA GLU A 656 -10.87 -20.11 -0.41
C GLU A 656 -11.26 -21.17 -1.44
N LEU A 657 -10.26 -21.84 -2.02
CA LEU A 657 -10.39 -22.98 -2.91
C LEU A 657 -10.43 -24.29 -2.12
N VAL A 658 -9.49 -24.47 -1.19
CA VAL A 658 -9.42 -25.63 -0.30
C VAL A 658 -9.72 -25.15 1.10
N ASP A 659 -10.74 -25.71 1.75
CA ASP A 659 -11.06 -25.43 3.14
C ASP A 659 -10.01 -26.10 4.05
N GLY A 660 -9.21 -25.30 4.73
CA GLY A 660 -8.18 -25.79 5.65
C GLY A 660 -8.67 -26.30 7.01
N ASP A 661 -9.93 -26.06 7.38
CA ASP A 661 -10.52 -26.60 8.62
C ASP A 661 -11.14 -27.98 8.40
N ALA A 662 -11.63 -28.25 7.18
CA ALA A 662 -12.22 -29.52 6.79
C ALA A 662 -11.33 -30.36 5.88
N SER A 663 -10.20 -29.81 5.41
CA SER A 663 -9.29 -30.42 4.43
C SER A 663 -10.04 -30.89 3.17
N ASN A 664 -10.94 -30.03 2.65
CA ASN A 664 -11.83 -30.41 1.56
C ASN A 664 -12.22 -29.23 0.65
N ILE A 665 -12.59 -29.54 -0.60
CA ILE A 665 -13.12 -28.57 -1.56
C ILE A 665 -14.65 -28.71 -1.61
N PRO A 666 -15.43 -27.64 -1.36
CA PRO A 666 -16.86 -27.62 -1.66
C PRO A 666 -17.04 -27.50 -3.18
N LEU A 667 -16.97 -28.64 -3.88
CA LEU A 667 -16.91 -28.68 -5.34
C LEU A 667 -18.10 -27.97 -5.99
N LYS A 668 -19.36 -28.24 -5.61
CA LYS A 668 -20.51 -27.59 -6.28
C LYS A 668 -20.47 -26.07 -6.11
N TRP A 669 -20.05 -25.59 -4.95
CA TRP A 669 -19.87 -24.16 -4.69
C TRP A 669 -18.78 -23.56 -5.58
N ILE A 670 -17.57 -24.12 -5.58
CA ILE A 670 -16.46 -23.62 -6.39
C ILE A 670 -16.79 -23.71 -7.89
N SER A 671 -17.43 -24.80 -8.32
CA SER A 671 -17.90 -24.97 -9.70
C SER A 671 -18.90 -23.89 -10.09
N ALA A 672 -19.85 -23.56 -9.22
CA ALA A 672 -20.81 -22.50 -9.48
C ALA A 672 -20.15 -21.12 -9.54
N VAL A 673 -19.20 -20.83 -8.63
CA VAL A 673 -18.46 -19.56 -8.61
C VAL A 673 -17.64 -19.40 -9.89
N LEU A 674 -16.86 -20.40 -10.28
CA LEU A 674 -16.03 -20.36 -11.50
C LEU A 674 -16.89 -20.31 -12.77
N THR A 675 -18.05 -20.96 -12.79
CA THR A 675 -19.00 -20.87 -13.91
C THR A 675 -19.59 -19.46 -14.03
N ARG A 676 -19.97 -18.84 -12.91
CA ARG A 676 -20.45 -17.44 -12.92
C ARG A 676 -19.34 -16.49 -13.33
N LEU A 677 -18.13 -16.68 -12.82
CA LEU A 677 -16.95 -15.92 -13.21
C LEU A 677 -16.72 -15.98 -14.72
N HIS A 678 -16.74 -17.18 -15.29
CA HIS A 678 -16.62 -17.42 -16.74
C HIS A 678 -17.69 -16.69 -17.55
N THR A 679 -18.88 -16.46 -16.98
CA THR A 679 -19.98 -15.71 -17.62
C THR A 679 -19.81 -14.20 -17.47
N LEU A 680 -19.22 -13.75 -16.36
CA LEU A 680 -18.93 -12.33 -16.09
C LEU A 680 -17.74 -11.81 -16.92
N VAL A 681 -16.77 -12.68 -17.17
CA VAL A 681 -15.70 -12.43 -18.13
C VAL A 681 -16.13 -12.91 -19.52
N ASP A 682 -15.36 -12.60 -20.58
CA ASP A 682 -15.63 -13.19 -21.89
C ASP A 682 -15.51 -14.71 -21.79
N SER A 683 -16.49 -15.47 -22.30
CA SER A 683 -16.49 -16.94 -22.27
C SER A 683 -15.30 -17.59 -22.98
N ASN A 684 -14.51 -16.84 -23.75
CA ASN A 684 -13.26 -17.34 -24.32
C ASN A 684 -12.01 -16.98 -23.49
N SER A 685 -12.19 -16.38 -22.30
CA SER A 685 -11.09 -15.92 -21.46
C SER A 685 -10.17 -17.06 -21.05
N LYS A 686 -8.89 -16.87 -21.30
CA LYS A 686 -7.83 -17.83 -21.01
C LYS A 686 -7.15 -17.51 -19.69
N ILE A 687 -6.79 -18.54 -18.94
CA ILE A 687 -6.19 -18.38 -17.61
C ILE A 687 -4.84 -19.08 -17.52
N ARG A 688 -3.95 -18.50 -16.72
CA ARG A 688 -2.71 -19.13 -16.25
C ARG A 688 -2.73 -19.25 -14.75
N VAL A 689 -2.11 -20.29 -14.20
CA VAL A 689 -2.13 -20.54 -12.75
C VAL A 689 -0.71 -20.52 -12.20
N VAL A 690 -0.48 -19.67 -11.19
CA VAL A 690 0.77 -19.58 -10.43
C VAL A 690 0.47 -19.89 -8.97
N THR A 691 1.18 -20.87 -8.40
CA THR A 691 1.00 -21.28 -7.01
C THR A 691 2.29 -21.13 -6.22
N VAL A 692 2.19 -20.82 -4.92
CA VAL A 692 3.31 -20.94 -3.98
C VAL A 692 3.08 -22.09 -3.01
N LEU A 693 4.12 -22.86 -2.70
CA LEU A 693 4.13 -23.95 -1.72
C LEU A 693 5.37 -23.81 -0.82
N GLY A 694 5.31 -24.30 0.41
CA GLY A 694 6.45 -24.30 1.34
C GLY A 694 6.00 -24.33 2.79
N ASP A 695 6.97 -24.47 3.69
CA ASP A 695 6.69 -24.66 5.12
C ASP A 695 5.98 -23.45 5.75
N GLN A 696 5.37 -23.70 6.91
CA GLN A 696 4.72 -22.67 7.70
C GLN A 696 5.72 -21.57 8.11
N GLY A 697 5.30 -20.31 7.98
CA GLY A 697 6.12 -19.16 8.42
C GLY A 697 7.27 -18.76 7.49
N THR A 698 7.46 -19.41 6.34
CA THR A 698 8.54 -19.11 5.37
C THR A 698 8.34 -17.82 4.55
N GLY A 699 7.20 -17.13 4.70
CA GLY A 699 6.93 -15.86 4.01
C GLY A 699 6.28 -15.97 2.62
N LYS A 700 5.59 -17.08 2.32
CA LYS A 700 4.86 -17.32 1.05
C LYS A 700 3.94 -16.17 0.62
N SER A 701 2.96 -15.82 1.45
CA SER A 701 2.03 -14.73 1.16
C SER A 701 2.75 -13.38 1.07
N THR A 702 3.84 -13.18 1.83
CA THR A 702 4.68 -11.97 1.74
C THR A 702 5.39 -11.88 0.38
N LEU A 703 5.91 -13.00 -0.13
CA LEU A 703 6.53 -13.08 -1.45
C LEU A 703 5.51 -12.72 -2.54
N LEU A 704 4.32 -13.33 -2.52
CA LEU A 704 3.26 -13.04 -3.50
C LEU A 704 2.77 -11.58 -3.41
N ASN A 705 2.55 -11.06 -2.20
CA ASN A 705 2.13 -9.66 -1.98
C ASN A 705 3.19 -8.65 -2.47
N THR A 706 4.48 -9.01 -2.43
CA THR A 706 5.57 -8.17 -2.94
C THR A 706 5.67 -8.28 -4.47
N MET A 707 5.54 -9.49 -5.01
CA MET A 707 5.69 -9.78 -6.42
C MET A 707 4.54 -9.20 -7.27
N PHE A 708 3.31 -9.41 -6.83
CA PHE A 708 2.11 -9.04 -7.58
C PHE A 708 1.38 -7.82 -7.02
N GLY A 709 1.75 -7.31 -5.85
CA GLY A 709 1.03 -6.21 -5.19
C GLY A 709 -0.31 -6.64 -4.56
N VAL A 710 -0.60 -7.94 -4.51
CA VAL A 710 -1.84 -8.51 -3.98
C VAL A 710 -1.89 -8.44 -2.44
N GLN A 711 -3.07 -8.76 -1.86
CA GLN A 711 -3.37 -8.55 -0.44
C GLN A 711 -3.71 -9.85 0.34
N PHE A 712 -2.97 -10.93 0.13
CA PHE A 712 -3.09 -12.15 0.95
C PHE A 712 -2.81 -11.83 2.43
N ALA A 713 -3.45 -12.57 3.34
CA ALA A 713 -3.35 -12.32 4.78
C ALA A 713 -1.93 -12.68 5.30
N VAL A 714 -1.29 -11.73 6.00
CA VAL A 714 0.02 -11.93 6.63
C VAL A 714 -0.06 -11.57 8.11
N SER A 715 0.01 -12.55 9.01
CA SER A 715 0.02 -12.25 10.46
C SER A 715 0.82 -13.25 11.29
N SER A 716 1.52 -12.75 12.31
CA SER A 716 2.28 -13.57 13.26
C SER A 716 1.33 -14.18 14.29
N GLY A 717 0.74 -15.32 13.94
CA GLY A 717 -0.21 -16.06 14.79
C GLY A 717 -1.49 -16.51 14.10
N ARG A 718 -1.66 -16.21 12.81
CA ARG A 718 -2.59 -16.92 11.93
C ARG A 718 -1.83 -17.28 10.68
N CYS A 719 -1.59 -18.57 10.48
CA CYS A 719 -1.10 -19.06 9.20
C CYS A 719 -2.30 -19.23 8.26
N THR A 720 -2.08 -19.02 6.97
CA THR A 720 -3.03 -19.43 5.93
C THR A 720 -3.36 -20.90 6.18
N ARG A 721 -4.65 -21.24 6.21
CA ARG A 721 -5.15 -22.62 6.31
C ARG A 721 -5.91 -22.92 5.03
N GLY A 722 -5.62 -24.05 4.39
CA GLY A 722 -6.12 -24.37 3.06
C GLY A 722 -5.43 -23.61 1.93
N ALA A 723 -6.13 -23.39 0.81
CA ALA A 723 -5.59 -22.70 -0.36
C ALA A 723 -6.55 -21.60 -0.84
N PHE A 724 -6.01 -20.42 -1.17
CA PHE A 724 -6.78 -19.25 -1.59
C PHE A 724 -6.39 -18.82 -3.00
N MET A 725 -7.40 -18.67 -3.86
CA MET A 725 -7.24 -18.17 -5.23
C MET A 725 -7.54 -16.67 -5.31
N LEU A 726 -6.77 -15.96 -6.13
CA LEU A 726 -6.97 -14.55 -6.48
C LEU A 726 -6.74 -14.37 -7.98
N LEU A 727 -7.54 -13.54 -8.64
CA LEU A 727 -7.44 -13.32 -10.08
C LEU A 727 -6.79 -11.97 -10.40
N ILE A 728 -5.76 -11.98 -11.26
CA ILE A 728 -5.11 -10.77 -11.77
C ILE A 728 -5.36 -10.69 -13.28
N LYS A 729 -5.77 -9.51 -13.76
CA LYS A 729 -6.03 -9.27 -15.17
C LYS A 729 -4.74 -8.98 -15.95
N VAL A 730 -4.66 -9.51 -17.17
CA VAL A 730 -3.58 -9.21 -18.14
C VAL A 730 -4.05 -8.09 -19.07
N ASN A 731 -3.22 -7.07 -19.21
CA ASN A 731 -3.50 -5.94 -20.09
C ASN A 731 -3.35 -6.35 -21.57
N LYS A 732 -4.10 -5.70 -22.46
CA LYS A 732 -4.19 -6.02 -23.90
C LYS A 732 -2.81 -6.18 -24.55
N ASP A 733 -1.84 -5.36 -24.17
CA ASP A 733 -0.50 -5.36 -24.75
C ASP A 733 0.24 -6.71 -24.55
N LEU A 734 0.04 -7.37 -23.41
CA LEU A 734 0.66 -8.67 -23.11
C LEU A 734 -0.26 -9.86 -23.37
N LYS A 735 -1.56 -9.64 -23.62
CA LYS A 735 -2.51 -10.73 -23.88
C LYS A 735 -2.09 -11.58 -25.08
N GLU A 736 -1.59 -10.94 -26.14
CA GLU A 736 -1.14 -11.64 -27.35
C GLU A 736 0.11 -12.50 -27.10
N GLU A 737 1.04 -12.00 -26.29
CA GLU A 737 2.30 -12.68 -25.94
C GLU A 737 2.06 -13.84 -24.97
N LEU A 738 1.33 -13.59 -23.86
CA LEU A 738 1.02 -14.57 -22.83
C LEU A 738 -0.04 -15.59 -23.25
N LYS A 739 -0.84 -15.25 -24.28
CA LYS A 739 -2.01 -16.02 -24.72
C LYS A 739 -2.99 -16.29 -23.58
N CYS A 740 -3.07 -15.37 -22.62
CA CYS A 740 -4.00 -15.44 -21.49
C CYS A 740 -4.60 -14.07 -21.16
N ASP A 741 -5.81 -14.09 -20.61
CA ASP A 741 -6.54 -12.90 -20.16
C ASP A 741 -6.34 -12.64 -18.66
N PHE A 742 -6.09 -13.71 -17.90
CA PHE A 742 -5.93 -13.65 -16.46
C PHE A 742 -4.82 -14.57 -15.96
N ILE A 743 -4.20 -14.16 -14.84
CA ILE A 743 -3.32 -15.00 -14.03
C ILE A 743 -4.02 -15.23 -12.68
N MET A 744 -4.31 -16.49 -12.38
CA MET A 744 -4.79 -16.93 -11.08
C MET A 744 -3.60 -17.21 -10.17
N ILE A 745 -3.54 -16.53 -9.03
CA ILE A 745 -2.54 -16.75 -7.99
C ILE A 745 -3.15 -17.59 -6.88
N ILE A 746 -2.51 -18.69 -6.52
CA ILE A 746 -2.92 -19.56 -5.42
C ILE A 746 -1.90 -19.46 -4.27
N ASP A 747 -2.34 -18.90 -3.14
CA ASP A 747 -1.60 -18.92 -1.88
C ASP A 747 -2.03 -20.13 -1.06
N THR A 748 -1.06 -20.89 -0.53
CA THR A 748 -1.31 -22.15 0.17
C THR A 748 -0.93 -22.06 1.64
N GLU A 749 -1.49 -22.95 2.45
CA GLU A 749 -1.09 -23.13 3.82
C GLU A 749 0.37 -23.57 3.98
N GLY A 750 0.88 -23.42 5.20
CA GLY A 750 2.17 -24.01 5.57
C GLY A 750 2.07 -25.51 5.62
N LEU A 751 2.92 -26.19 4.86
CA LEU A 751 3.15 -27.62 5.07
C LEU A 751 3.69 -27.84 6.49
N LYS A 752 3.41 -29.02 7.05
CA LYS A 752 3.87 -29.48 8.37
C LYS A 752 3.57 -28.52 9.51
N SER A 753 2.35 -28.02 9.57
CA SER A 753 1.97 -27.21 10.72
C SER A 753 2.07 -28.03 12.02
N PRO A 754 2.66 -27.48 13.11
CA PRO A 754 2.69 -28.16 14.41
C PRO A 754 1.29 -28.57 14.86
N GLU A 755 0.29 -27.76 14.47
CA GLU A 755 -1.15 -27.93 14.68
C GLU A 755 -1.70 -29.24 14.12
N LEU A 756 -1.18 -29.72 12.98
CA LEU A 756 -1.63 -30.95 12.32
C LEU A 756 -0.71 -32.14 12.59
N SER A 757 0.55 -31.90 12.96
CA SER A 757 1.60 -32.93 13.14
C SER A 757 1.33 -34.02 14.19
N GLN A 758 0.29 -33.87 15.02
CA GLN A 758 -0.12 -34.85 16.04
C GLN A 758 -1.23 -35.81 15.57
N LEU A 759 -1.81 -35.60 14.38
CA LEU A 759 -2.78 -36.52 13.77
C LEU A 759 -2.04 -37.55 12.91
N ASP A 760 -2.37 -38.83 13.04
CA ASP A 760 -1.75 -39.93 12.26
C ASP A 760 -1.82 -39.71 10.73
N ASP A 761 -2.72 -38.84 10.25
CA ASP A 761 -2.99 -38.53 8.83
C ASP A 761 -2.35 -37.19 8.34
N SER A 762 -1.53 -36.50 9.15
CA SER A 762 -1.04 -35.15 8.82
C SER A 762 -0.21 -35.08 7.53
N HIS A 763 0.60 -36.11 7.29
CA HIS A 763 1.43 -36.22 6.08
C HIS A 763 0.59 -36.50 4.83
N GLU A 764 -0.57 -37.14 4.98
CA GLU A 764 -1.48 -37.39 3.87
C GLU A 764 -2.10 -36.08 3.41
N HIS A 765 -2.56 -35.24 4.34
CA HIS A 765 -3.12 -33.93 4.01
C HIS A 765 -2.14 -33.01 3.27
N ASP A 766 -0.90 -32.91 3.76
CA ASP A 766 0.16 -32.13 3.10
C ASP A 766 0.43 -32.63 1.67
N ASN A 767 0.44 -33.96 1.48
CA ASN A 767 0.63 -34.58 0.17
C ASN A 767 -0.56 -34.34 -0.77
N GLU A 768 -1.79 -34.42 -0.27
CA GLU A 768 -3.02 -34.14 -1.01
C GLU A 768 -3.04 -32.69 -1.51
N LEU A 769 -2.78 -31.74 -0.59
CA LEU A 769 -2.72 -30.32 -0.91
C LEU A 769 -1.65 -30.06 -1.96
N ALA A 770 -0.41 -30.54 -1.72
CA ALA A 770 0.69 -30.35 -2.65
C ALA A 770 0.37 -30.95 -4.03
N THR A 771 -0.19 -32.16 -4.06
CA THR A 771 -0.60 -32.84 -5.30
C THR A 771 -1.64 -32.04 -6.07
N LEU A 772 -2.66 -31.55 -5.38
CA LEU A 772 -3.71 -30.73 -5.98
C LEU A 772 -3.13 -29.43 -6.54
N VAL A 773 -2.47 -28.62 -5.71
CA VAL A 773 -2.08 -27.25 -6.10
C VAL A 773 -0.97 -27.26 -7.16
N ILE A 774 -0.02 -28.20 -7.10
CA ILE A 774 0.98 -28.39 -8.17
C ILE A 774 0.29 -28.85 -9.45
N GLY A 775 -0.68 -29.76 -9.38
CA GLY A 775 -1.40 -30.26 -10.54
C GLY A 775 -2.31 -29.23 -11.21
N LEU A 776 -2.80 -28.25 -10.46
CA LEU A 776 -3.58 -27.12 -10.98
C LEU A 776 -2.71 -26.03 -11.63
N SER A 777 -1.39 -26.03 -11.41
CA SER A 777 -0.50 -24.92 -11.74
C SER A 777 0.18 -25.06 -13.09
N ASP A 778 0.34 -23.94 -13.81
CA ASP A 778 1.30 -23.85 -14.91
C ASP A 778 2.72 -23.62 -14.36
N VAL A 779 2.84 -22.79 -13.31
CA VAL A 779 4.10 -22.50 -12.62
C VAL A 779 3.92 -22.61 -11.10
N THR A 780 4.84 -23.32 -10.45
CA THR A 780 4.87 -23.50 -8.98
C THR A 780 6.11 -22.84 -8.40
N ILE A 781 5.96 -22.13 -7.28
CA ILE A 781 7.05 -21.55 -6.50
C ILE A 781 7.21 -22.37 -5.23
N ILE A 782 8.35 -23.03 -5.04
CA ILE A 782 8.68 -23.76 -3.81
C ILE A 782 9.53 -22.85 -2.93
N ASN A 783 8.90 -22.31 -1.88
CA ASN A 783 9.51 -21.36 -0.97
C ASN A 783 10.15 -22.10 0.22
N ILE A 784 11.47 -21.98 0.34
CA ILE A 784 12.32 -22.73 1.27
C ILE A 784 13.01 -21.78 2.24
N SER A 785 12.99 -22.12 3.53
CA SER A 785 13.82 -21.46 4.55
C SER A 785 15.20 -22.12 4.63
N MET A 786 16.28 -21.35 4.59
CA MET A 786 17.66 -21.87 4.70
C MET A 786 18.09 -22.20 6.13
N GLU A 787 17.25 -21.93 7.14
CA GLU A 787 17.64 -22.07 8.55
C GLU A 787 17.67 -23.54 9.02
N ASN A 788 17.02 -24.48 8.33
CA ASN A 788 16.89 -25.87 8.78
C ASN A 788 17.04 -26.92 7.66
N SER A 789 18.09 -27.75 7.74
CA SER A 789 18.41 -28.78 6.71
C SER A 789 17.42 -29.95 6.63
N THR A 790 16.65 -30.22 7.68
CA THR A 790 15.66 -31.32 7.69
C THR A 790 14.37 -30.92 6.96
N GLU A 791 13.92 -29.69 7.18
CA GLU A 791 12.75 -29.08 6.53
C GLU A 791 12.88 -29.12 4.99
N ILE A 792 14.08 -28.78 4.49
CA ILE A 792 14.40 -28.84 3.06
C ILE A 792 14.14 -30.23 2.49
N LYS A 793 14.64 -31.29 3.15
CA LYS A 793 14.51 -32.65 2.61
C LYS A 793 13.06 -33.12 2.54
N ASP A 794 12.28 -32.72 3.53
CA ASP A 794 10.90 -33.17 3.65
C ASP A 794 9.99 -32.51 2.62
N ILE A 795 10.11 -31.19 2.40
CA ILE A 795 9.39 -30.50 1.32
C ILE A 795 9.76 -31.12 -0.03
N LEU A 796 11.05 -31.34 -0.27
CA LEU A 796 11.52 -31.90 -1.53
C LEU A 796 10.95 -33.31 -1.78
N GLN A 797 10.80 -34.12 -0.74
CA GLN A 797 10.17 -35.44 -0.86
C GLN A 797 8.70 -35.34 -1.31
N ILE A 798 7.92 -34.46 -0.68
CA ILE A 798 6.52 -34.19 -1.05
C ILE A 798 6.42 -33.72 -2.50
N VAL A 799 7.31 -32.78 -2.88
CA VAL A 799 7.38 -32.18 -4.21
C VAL A 799 7.74 -33.24 -5.28
N VAL A 800 8.75 -34.07 -5.03
CA VAL A 800 9.17 -35.14 -5.94
C VAL A 800 8.05 -36.16 -6.15
N HIS A 801 7.41 -36.60 -5.08
CA HIS A 801 6.28 -37.54 -5.14
C HIS A 801 5.12 -36.97 -5.95
N THR A 802 4.80 -35.71 -5.70
CA THR A 802 3.78 -34.97 -6.45
C THR A 802 4.11 -34.89 -7.95
N PHE A 803 5.33 -34.54 -8.32
CA PHE A 803 5.70 -34.44 -9.73
C PHE A 803 5.67 -35.80 -10.45
N LEU A 804 6.05 -36.88 -9.76
CA LEU A 804 5.97 -38.24 -10.31
C LEU A 804 4.53 -38.59 -10.71
N ARG A 805 3.56 -38.17 -9.90
CA ARG A 805 2.12 -38.32 -10.18
C ARG A 805 1.68 -37.43 -11.34
N MET A 806 2.10 -36.15 -11.36
CA MET A 806 1.71 -35.23 -12.44
C MET A 806 2.20 -35.68 -13.82
N LYS A 807 3.37 -36.33 -13.87
CA LYS A 807 3.90 -36.94 -15.10
C LYS A 807 2.98 -38.02 -15.66
N GLU A 808 2.29 -38.80 -14.83
CA GLU A 808 1.34 -39.82 -15.30
C GLU A 808 0.15 -39.20 -16.01
N VAL A 809 -0.32 -38.07 -15.50
CA VAL A 809 -1.46 -37.36 -16.08
C VAL A 809 -1.03 -36.43 -17.23
N GLY A 810 0.23 -36.51 -17.65
CA GLY A 810 0.77 -35.81 -18.82
C GLY A 810 1.00 -34.31 -18.62
N LYS A 811 0.92 -33.81 -17.38
CA LYS A 811 1.24 -32.42 -17.04
C LYS A 811 2.70 -32.31 -16.61
N LYS A 812 3.36 -31.23 -17.03
CA LYS A 812 4.73 -30.89 -16.63
C LYS A 812 4.73 -29.44 -16.14
N PRO A 813 4.47 -29.21 -14.84
CA PRO A 813 4.50 -27.86 -14.29
C PRO A 813 5.93 -27.32 -14.33
N ILE A 814 6.08 -26.01 -14.51
CA ILE A 814 7.36 -25.31 -14.31
C ILE A 814 7.49 -25.00 -12.81
N CYS A 815 8.70 -25.01 -12.27
CA CYS A 815 8.96 -24.93 -10.84
C CYS A 815 10.16 -24.03 -10.57
N HIS A 816 9.99 -23.11 -9.64
CA HIS A 816 11.05 -22.21 -9.15
C HIS A 816 11.29 -22.47 -7.67
N PHE A 817 12.54 -22.77 -7.29
CA PHE A 817 12.94 -22.90 -5.88
C PHE A 817 13.42 -21.55 -5.37
N VAL A 818 12.81 -21.09 -4.28
CA VAL A 818 13.10 -19.77 -3.69
C VAL A 818 13.64 -19.95 -2.29
N TYR A 819 14.91 -19.60 -2.09
CA TYR A 819 15.61 -19.65 -0.82
C TYR A 819 15.53 -18.28 -0.13
N GLN A 820 14.87 -18.24 1.02
CA GLN A 820 14.68 -17.01 1.80
C GLN A 820 15.85 -16.73 2.74
N ASN A 821 16.04 -15.45 3.09
CA ASN A 821 17.01 -14.94 4.05
C ASN A 821 18.50 -15.18 3.68
N VAL A 822 18.83 -15.16 2.39
CA VAL A 822 20.20 -15.37 1.91
C VAL A 822 20.96 -14.04 1.87
N SER A 823 21.93 -13.86 2.76
CA SER A 823 22.57 -12.55 3.00
C SER A 823 23.91 -12.30 2.29
N ASP A 824 24.50 -13.29 1.61
CA ASP A 824 25.92 -13.24 1.21
C ASP A 824 26.13 -12.88 -0.28
N MET A 825 27.06 -11.97 -0.58
CA MET A 825 27.42 -11.58 -1.95
C MET A 825 28.25 -12.65 -2.68
N SER A 826 28.91 -13.54 -1.94
CA SER A 826 29.57 -14.74 -2.49
C SER A 826 28.60 -15.91 -2.71
N ALA A 827 27.30 -15.70 -2.42
CA ALA A 827 26.29 -16.72 -2.59
C ALA A 827 26.31 -17.24 -4.02
N HIS A 828 26.37 -16.43 -5.08
CA HIS A 828 26.28 -16.93 -6.46
C HIS A 828 27.26 -18.09 -6.80
N ASP A 829 28.54 -18.02 -6.41
CA ASP A 829 29.52 -19.10 -6.63
C ASP A 829 29.34 -20.31 -5.69
N ASN A 830 28.86 -20.07 -4.46
CA ASN A 830 28.50 -21.14 -3.52
C ASN A 830 27.16 -21.80 -3.88
N ASN A 831 26.26 -21.04 -4.49
CA ASN A 831 24.91 -21.38 -4.94
C ASN A 831 24.96 -22.28 -6.16
N MET A 832 25.95 -22.12 -7.06
CA MET A 832 26.19 -23.10 -8.13
C MET A 832 26.51 -24.48 -7.55
N ARG A 833 27.35 -24.53 -6.50
CA ARG A 833 27.67 -25.80 -5.80
C ARG A 833 26.49 -26.32 -5.00
N GLU A 834 25.69 -25.46 -4.40
CA GLU A 834 24.48 -25.86 -3.66
C GLU A 834 23.34 -26.30 -4.59
N GLY A 835 23.16 -25.67 -5.75
CA GLY A 835 22.21 -26.05 -6.79
C GLY A 835 22.55 -27.40 -7.41
N ILE A 836 23.83 -27.70 -7.63
CA ILE A 836 24.29 -29.04 -8.04
C ILE A 836 23.97 -30.07 -6.95
N LYS A 837 24.29 -29.77 -5.67
CA LYS A 837 23.97 -30.67 -4.54
C LYS A 837 22.46 -30.89 -4.36
N LEU A 838 21.64 -29.86 -4.59
CA LEU A 838 20.18 -29.98 -4.55
C LEU A 838 19.70 -30.91 -5.66
N LEU A 839 20.19 -30.72 -6.88
CA LEU A 839 19.82 -31.59 -8.00
C LEU A 839 20.25 -33.04 -7.74
N GLU A 840 21.42 -33.27 -7.14
CA GLU A 840 21.85 -34.60 -6.69
C GLU A 840 20.87 -35.19 -5.67
N GLN A 841 20.47 -34.43 -4.64
CA GLN A 841 19.48 -34.86 -3.65
C GLN A 841 18.11 -35.13 -4.28
N LEU A 842 17.65 -34.27 -5.18
CA LEU A 842 16.41 -34.44 -5.92
C LEU A 842 16.45 -35.71 -6.78
N ASN A 843 17.57 -36.01 -7.43
CA ASN A 843 17.75 -37.25 -8.19
C ASN A 843 17.67 -38.49 -7.28
N GLU A 844 18.33 -38.46 -6.12
CA GLU A 844 18.27 -39.55 -5.13
C GLU A 844 16.83 -39.79 -4.63
N MET A 845 16.12 -38.72 -4.26
CA MET A 845 14.72 -38.79 -3.81
C MET A 845 13.81 -39.26 -4.94
N THR A 846 14.02 -38.79 -6.16
CA THR A 846 13.26 -39.22 -7.34
C THR A 846 13.42 -40.70 -7.58
N GLN A 847 14.65 -41.22 -7.49
CA GLN A 847 14.91 -42.64 -7.65
C GLN A 847 14.26 -43.47 -6.54
N ALA A 848 14.27 -42.99 -5.30
CA ALA A 848 13.61 -43.65 -4.18
C ALA A 848 12.08 -43.69 -4.35
N ALA A 849 11.46 -42.55 -4.65
CA ALA A 849 10.01 -42.45 -4.87
C ALA A 849 9.57 -43.26 -6.10
N ALA A 850 10.33 -43.22 -7.19
CA ALA A 850 10.05 -44.03 -8.38
C ALA A 850 10.11 -45.54 -8.09
N ARG A 851 11.01 -46.01 -7.21
CA ARG A 851 11.02 -47.42 -6.77
C ARG A 851 9.80 -47.79 -5.94
N MET A 852 9.36 -46.89 -5.06
CA MET A 852 8.14 -47.10 -4.25
C MET A 852 6.90 -47.21 -5.15
N GLU A 853 6.81 -46.40 -6.20
CA GLU A 853 5.73 -46.44 -7.19
C GLU A 853 5.92 -47.49 -8.31
N LYS A 854 6.95 -48.35 -8.23
CA LYS A 854 7.28 -49.40 -9.23
C LYS A 854 7.56 -48.85 -10.65
N LYS A 855 8.18 -47.68 -10.75
CA LYS A 855 8.55 -46.98 -12.00
C LYS A 855 10.07 -46.86 -12.18
N GLU A 856 10.74 -47.98 -12.41
CA GLU A 856 12.21 -48.02 -12.48
C GLU A 856 12.82 -47.26 -13.67
N ASN A 857 12.00 -46.79 -14.63
CA ASN A 857 12.43 -46.02 -15.79
C ASN A 857 12.72 -44.54 -15.48
N ILE A 858 12.37 -44.05 -14.28
CA ILE A 858 12.63 -42.67 -13.85
C ILE A 858 13.84 -42.66 -12.94
N THR A 859 14.90 -41.95 -13.34
CA THR A 859 16.20 -41.99 -12.62
C THR A 859 16.69 -40.62 -12.20
N LYS A 860 16.22 -39.56 -12.85
CA LYS A 860 16.57 -38.17 -12.55
C LYS A 860 15.32 -37.35 -12.33
N PHE A 861 15.44 -36.30 -11.52
CA PHE A 861 14.38 -35.31 -11.31
C PHE A 861 13.96 -34.64 -12.62
N THR A 862 14.94 -34.37 -13.49
CA THR A 862 14.71 -33.82 -14.83
C THR A 862 13.92 -34.75 -15.76
N ASP A 863 13.82 -36.04 -15.44
CA ASP A 863 12.95 -36.96 -16.20
C ASP A 863 11.47 -36.67 -15.91
N VAL A 864 11.18 -36.06 -14.76
CA VAL A 864 9.82 -35.78 -14.27
C VAL A 864 9.40 -34.36 -14.59
N MET A 865 10.35 -33.41 -14.54
CA MET A 865 10.06 -31.99 -14.54
C MET A 865 11.18 -31.21 -15.24
N GLU A 866 10.84 -30.14 -15.97
CA GLU A 866 11.85 -29.26 -16.60
C GLU A 866 12.49 -28.36 -15.54
N TYR A 867 13.71 -28.70 -15.12
CA TYR A 867 14.43 -27.98 -14.08
C TYR A 867 15.84 -27.63 -14.53
N ASP A 868 16.19 -26.35 -14.41
CA ASP A 868 17.52 -25.82 -14.65
C ASP A 868 17.99 -25.07 -13.40
N PRO A 869 19.01 -25.57 -12.67
CA PRO A 869 19.52 -24.94 -11.45
C PRO A 869 19.89 -23.45 -11.63
N ASP A 870 20.34 -23.05 -12.81
CA ASP A 870 20.86 -21.71 -13.06
C ASP A 870 19.72 -20.67 -13.25
N THR A 871 18.57 -21.11 -13.74
CA THR A 871 17.42 -20.26 -14.05
C THR A 871 16.21 -20.49 -13.15
N SER A 872 16.16 -21.62 -12.44
CA SER A 872 15.03 -22.06 -11.62
C SER A 872 15.30 -22.00 -10.11
N SER A 873 16.49 -21.55 -9.68
CA SER A 873 16.84 -21.34 -8.26
C SER A 873 17.09 -19.87 -7.93
N TRP A 874 16.37 -19.35 -6.95
CA TRP A 874 16.38 -17.94 -6.56
C TRP A 874 16.80 -17.78 -5.11
N TYR A 875 17.68 -16.82 -4.84
CA TYR A 875 18.20 -16.56 -3.50
C TYR A 875 17.80 -15.15 -3.11
N ILE A 876 16.84 -15.06 -2.21
CA ILE A 876 16.20 -13.80 -1.83
C ILE A 876 16.75 -13.36 -0.46
N PRO A 877 17.23 -12.11 -0.31
CA PRO A 877 17.76 -11.61 0.95
C PRO A 877 16.65 -11.44 2.00
N GLY A 878 17.01 -11.07 3.23
CA GLY A 878 16.01 -10.80 4.27
C GLY A 878 15.10 -9.61 3.92
N LEU A 879 13.81 -9.72 4.28
CA LEU A 879 12.78 -8.72 4.00
C LEU A 879 13.10 -7.32 4.55
N TRP A 880 13.68 -7.22 5.74
CA TRP A 880 13.90 -5.95 6.44
C TRP A 880 15.35 -5.47 6.30
N HIS A 881 15.53 -4.18 6.01
CA HIS A 881 16.84 -3.53 6.05
C HIS A 881 17.11 -2.96 7.45
N GLY A 882 17.58 -3.83 8.36
CA GLY A 882 17.81 -3.50 9.76
C GLY A 882 16.82 -4.19 10.70
N THR A 883 16.67 -3.67 11.92
CA THR A 883 15.84 -4.27 12.95
C THR A 883 14.46 -3.59 13.02
N PRO A 884 13.34 -4.30 12.81
CA PRO A 884 12.00 -3.78 13.06
C PRO A 884 11.85 -3.23 14.49
N PRO A 885 10.97 -2.24 14.73
CA PRO A 885 9.87 -1.83 13.85
C PRO A 885 10.15 -0.61 12.96
N MET A 886 11.30 0.05 13.12
CA MET A 886 11.70 1.22 12.31
C MET A 886 12.48 0.84 11.05
N ALA A 887 12.74 -0.45 10.82
CA ALA A 887 13.38 -0.91 9.60
C ALA A 887 12.42 -0.79 8.38
N PRO A 888 12.88 -0.24 7.25
CA PRO A 888 12.15 -0.33 5.99
C PRO A 888 12.35 -1.70 5.33
N VAL A 889 11.51 -2.00 4.33
CA VAL A 889 11.73 -3.16 3.44
C VAL A 889 13.07 -3.01 2.71
N ASN A 890 13.79 -4.11 2.57
CA ASN A 890 15.07 -4.18 1.89
C ASN A 890 14.90 -4.01 0.38
N ALA A 891 15.60 -3.04 -0.20
CA ALA A 891 15.61 -2.83 -1.65
C ALA A 891 16.09 -4.09 -2.40
N GLY A 892 17.11 -4.79 -1.87
CA GLY A 892 17.60 -6.04 -2.46
C GLY A 892 16.56 -7.16 -2.47
N TYR A 893 15.66 -7.19 -1.48
CA TYR A 893 14.53 -8.13 -1.47
C TYR A 893 13.57 -7.81 -2.63
N SER A 894 13.20 -6.54 -2.74
CA SER A 894 12.25 -6.07 -3.74
C SER A 894 12.76 -6.31 -5.17
N GLU A 895 14.05 -6.03 -5.43
CA GLU A 895 14.69 -6.27 -6.73
C GLU A 895 14.83 -7.78 -7.04
N ALA A 896 15.23 -8.63 -6.08
CA ALA A 896 15.31 -10.07 -6.31
C ALA A 896 13.92 -10.69 -6.62
N VAL A 897 12.88 -10.24 -5.90
CA VAL A 897 11.49 -10.66 -6.17
C VAL A 897 11.01 -10.15 -7.53
N TYR A 898 11.45 -8.96 -7.94
CA TYR A 898 11.16 -8.41 -9.27
C TYR A 898 11.80 -9.24 -10.39
N ASP A 899 13.07 -9.64 -10.21
CA ASP A 899 13.75 -10.50 -11.18
C ASP A 899 13.09 -11.88 -11.30
N LEU A 900 12.68 -12.46 -10.17
CA LEU A 900 11.87 -13.68 -10.16
C LEU A 900 10.56 -13.48 -10.93
N LYS A 901 9.84 -12.36 -10.69
CA LYS A 901 8.62 -12.04 -11.45
C LYS A 901 8.88 -12.00 -12.96
N LYS A 902 9.96 -11.35 -13.40
CA LYS A 902 10.33 -11.29 -14.83
C LYS A 902 10.52 -12.68 -15.41
N SER A 903 11.23 -13.57 -14.70
CA SER A 903 11.41 -14.95 -15.14
C SER A 903 10.09 -15.72 -15.21
N LEU A 904 9.24 -15.59 -14.19
CA LEU A 904 7.92 -16.25 -14.15
C LEU A 904 7.04 -15.84 -15.32
N ILE A 905 7.00 -14.54 -15.66
CA ILE A 905 6.24 -14.05 -16.82
C ILE A 905 6.82 -14.63 -18.12
N GLN A 906 8.15 -14.71 -18.26
CA GLN A 906 8.77 -15.33 -19.44
C GLN A 906 8.45 -16.83 -19.55
N ASP A 907 8.38 -17.55 -18.44
CA ASP A 907 8.02 -18.96 -18.45
C ASP A 907 6.53 -19.17 -18.79
N LEU A 908 5.65 -18.29 -18.29
CA LEU A 908 4.24 -18.29 -18.67
C LEU A 908 4.01 -18.03 -20.17
N ILE A 909 4.87 -17.23 -20.83
CA ILE A 909 4.84 -17.03 -22.28
C ILE A 909 5.21 -18.31 -23.03
N LYS A 910 6.12 -19.13 -22.48
CA LYS A 910 6.53 -20.42 -23.07
C LYS A 910 5.47 -21.51 -22.91
N CYS A 911 4.60 -21.41 -21.90
CA CYS A 911 3.53 -22.37 -21.66
C CYS A 911 2.58 -22.48 -22.87
N GLN A 912 2.39 -23.70 -23.38
CA GLN A 912 1.56 -23.95 -24.57
C GLN A 912 0.09 -24.30 -24.24
N SER A 913 -0.27 -24.48 -22.97
CA SER A 913 -1.66 -24.73 -22.55
C SER A 913 -2.58 -23.61 -23.03
N ASN A 914 -3.83 -23.92 -23.41
CA ASN A 914 -4.82 -22.93 -23.87
C ASN A 914 -6.09 -23.06 -23.03
N ASP A 915 -5.89 -23.21 -21.72
CA ASP A 915 -6.89 -23.62 -20.76
C ASP A 915 -7.78 -22.40 -20.46
N ASP A 916 -9.10 -22.57 -20.67
CA ASP A 916 -10.10 -21.62 -20.19
C ASP A 916 -10.58 -22.02 -18.79
N MET A 917 -11.40 -21.16 -18.18
CA MET A 917 -11.95 -21.43 -16.85
C MET A 917 -12.78 -22.72 -16.76
N THR A 918 -13.41 -23.13 -17.86
CA THR A 918 -14.20 -24.38 -17.89
C THR A 918 -13.29 -25.60 -17.87
N HIS A 919 -12.17 -25.54 -18.59
CA HIS A 919 -11.14 -26.57 -18.53
C HIS A 919 -10.53 -26.67 -17.13
N PHE A 920 -10.13 -25.54 -16.55
CA PHE A 920 -9.59 -25.49 -15.18
C PHE A 920 -10.57 -26.07 -14.16
N LEU A 921 -11.86 -25.76 -14.29
CA LEU A 921 -12.90 -26.29 -13.44
C LEU A 921 -12.98 -27.82 -13.50
N LYS A 922 -13.16 -28.37 -14.72
CA LYS A 922 -13.25 -29.83 -14.92
C LYS A 922 -12.00 -30.55 -14.44
N TRP A 923 -10.84 -29.92 -14.65
CA TRP A 923 -9.57 -30.43 -14.17
C TRP A 923 -9.50 -30.44 -12.64
N THR A 924 -9.96 -29.38 -11.98
CA THR A 924 -10.03 -29.31 -10.51
C THR A 924 -10.91 -30.42 -9.94
N GLU A 925 -12.10 -30.63 -10.51
CA GLU A 925 -13.00 -31.72 -10.10
C GLU A 925 -12.33 -33.09 -10.27
N SER A 926 -11.82 -33.38 -11.46
CA SER A 926 -11.18 -34.67 -11.77
C SER A 926 -9.94 -34.94 -10.93
N LEU A 927 -9.10 -33.93 -10.71
CA LEU A 927 -7.87 -34.06 -9.92
C LEU A 927 -8.22 -34.27 -8.45
N TRP A 928 -9.17 -33.52 -7.91
CA TRP A 928 -9.59 -33.66 -6.52
C TRP A 928 -10.26 -35.00 -6.22
N GLU A 929 -11.11 -35.50 -7.13
CA GLU A 929 -11.69 -36.84 -7.02
C GLU A 929 -10.61 -37.94 -7.04
N SER A 930 -9.59 -37.76 -7.88
CA SER A 930 -8.47 -38.70 -7.97
C SER A 930 -7.65 -38.70 -6.67
N VAL A 931 -7.25 -37.53 -6.19
CA VAL A 931 -6.50 -37.35 -4.93
C VAL A 931 -7.23 -37.97 -3.73
N LYS A 932 -8.56 -37.81 -3.65
CA LYS A 932 -9.39 -38.44 -2.59
C LYS A 932 -9.53 -39.95 -2.68
N SER A 933 -9.38 -40.51 -3.87
CA SER A 933 -9.62 -41.94 -4.15
C SER A 933 -8.36 -42.80 -4.04
N GLU A 934 -7.21 -42.16 -3.87
CA GLU A 934 -5.91 -42.84 -3.72
C GLU A 934 -5.72 -43.41 -2.31
N LYS A 935 -5.03 -44.56 -2.25
CA LYS A 935 -4.59 -45.27 -1.04
C LYS A 935 -3.07 -45.37 -1.02
#